data_AF-A0AAV2TZZ9-F1
#
_entry.id   AF-A0AAV2TZZ9-F1
#
_cell.length_a   1.000
_cell.length_b   1.000
_cell.length_c   1.000
_cell.angle_alpha   90.00
_cell.angle_beta   90.00
_cell.angle_gamma   90.00
#
_symmetry.space_group_name_H-M   'P 1'
#
loop_
_entity.id
_entity.type
_entity.pdbx_description
1 polymer ?
#
loop_
_entity_poly.entity_id
_entity_poly.type
_entity_poly.pdbx_seq_one_letter_code
_entity_poly.pdbx_strand_id
1 'polypeptide(L)'
;MNKQVQFPTRYPQEDGLWIPPVSQKPAPLSQLVKKNDTKRVYPIPDQRSPVILSQLCPTFSNQGVILNEREGKYMKLKDVSPLYVETEALGKNSSTCSPRNVGINSAASTDSGIGHTNSCETGSRSCSPLQSQRRSTLYRLKSPNCLTSPYQAMLKPGELVFLYVWTLPKPHILARLSSVDPACFVDSNQCFGLLFSKPLSTNDYVCRLPLYLNRGMARARFRLVRKFCLSTSQLEIIISAHKVLAELLTNVGDLSHVGVRYADRKLRALVESNDKILTTVQNDKIKSSVTVRNLFKEMDFCPTNSPILGLVTFLQSPGYDLDLDAARALMSWSHSRSQWSPRKVASLKTVWRKNGVVPEYGVRLRQIPTDQWPGTLVRPRHLSDNDPGLFAVSNPSRLVGLDPIPTSLLEKIQIASGTASPAAPNTIPHCSCLSYTDYFAIRYPPIRHILTTVDGSIPLASTYRLTRHQNAAQVTAGMRNAKRSASDKFELYLADGCSLHPLSSWMWFLMCTIPLVTYQLMRSLSAVQLHEKLSRELEDSVCGSNKSEGFCGSGPPTVLIPDRVDAPKCMLSDVNHFTQFDLEVDKTTSPEDVHLDTVARVTNVGNICPHPSDLLEATTLLAARDAVNLERLELLGDSLLQLIGTLTVYSNSPSLADEGYLSSRRTSLVSNANLCDIAVRLGWSRYCTSQVYFPPDHFLFPCFTVSSTIGSSEGDTRLFVRIYDKALADMMEALIGCFLQHCGIVSAFKLLSYFGISPDLKRKEVQDVMGILWSQLLRPDLTPDIDFGQKSCVPTQVIKEGSGKQANGINSANKFLSSTVSKKALEPQCDSDRTTDYVGHLSMQLIGLQNIIGYQFENIMYLIRAVTHRSSPYSSVFGTYQRLEFLGDAVLGYVVTINLYNQHTEYDPGKLTESRSNIVSNNSLAGAVVEHKIYPYILHNQPFFDSVVSSVICIQEKASSYSSALELLNQEVLKGLRVKILADVFESILGAVFLDSRGNLKITAELIYRLIGGRIKDYLQLVPTNPLRKMHFLHPDIKYCEMTMDSEETNGKYKLCVSVSGEQIYTYGATRNEARLALAQHLHVPLRSIENDPTQDIPMEVDSV
;
A
#
# COMPACT_ATOMS: atom_id res chain seq x y z
N MET A 1 32.67 18.26 -17.00
CA MET A 1 33.29 19.53 -17.46
C MET A 1 32.21 20.40 -18.07
N ASN A 2 32.35 21.72 -18.01
CA ASN A 2 31.32 22.66 -18.46
C ASN A 2 31.30 22.80 -19.98
N LYS A 3 30.10 23.06 -20.53
CA LYS A 3 29.92 23.96 -21.67
C LYS A 3 28.52 24.57 -21.62
N GLN A 4 28.45 25.80 -21.11
CA GLN A 4 27.29 26.68 -21.30
C GLN A 4 27.30 27.23 -22.73
N VAL A 5 26.13 27.57 -23.25
CA VAL A 5 25.97 28.47 -24.40
C VAL A 5 24.91 29.50 -23.99
N GLN A 6 25.16 30.78 -24.32
CA GLN A 6 24.30 31.93 -24.00
C GLN A 6 23.86 32.65 -25.30
N PHE A 7 23.16 33.76 -25.10
CA PHE A 7 22.83 34.84 -26.06
C PHE A 7 21.53 34.67 -26.88
N PRO A 8 20.87 35.79 -27.26
CA PRO A 8 20.73 37.03 -26.48
C PRO A 8 19.30 37.64 -26.49
N THR A 9 19.02 38.54 -25.56
CA THR A 9 17.87 39.45 -25.61
C THR A 9 18.17 40.70 -26.44
N ARG A 10 17.17 41.24 -27.16
CA ARG A 10 17.10 42.65 -27.60
C ARG A 10 15.68 43.04 -28.04
N TYR A 11 15.17 44.14 -27.48
CA TYR A 11 14.01 44.90 -27.97
C TYR A 11 14.49 46.17 -28.71
N PRO A 12 13.62 46.77 -29.53
CA PRO A 12 13.59 48.21 -29.77
C PRO A 12 12.28 48.87 -29.28
N GLN A 13 12.37 50.14 -28.91
CA GLN A 13 11.25 51.11 -28.81
C GLN A 13 11.07 51.78 -30.22
N GLU A 14 10.22 52.77 -30.52
CA GLU A 14 9.62 53.86 -29.73
C GLU A 14 8.46 54.56 -30.50
N ASP A 15 7.81 55.56 -29.88
CA ASP A 15 6.86 56.57 -30.42
C ASP A 15 5.49 56.16 -31.03
N GLY A 16 4.38 56.89 -30.81
CA GLY A 16 4.14 58.03 -29.88
C GLY A 16 2.78 58.76 -30.06
N LEU A 17 2.35 59.50 -29.00
CA LEU A 17 1.23 60.49 -28.92
C LEU A 17 -0.23 59.93 -29.03
N TRP A 18 -1.32 60.54 -28.49
CA TRP A 18 -1.55 61.81 -27.76
C TRP A 18 -2.73 61.74 -26.74
N ILE A 19 -2.98 62.83 -25.98
CA ILE A 19 -3.95 63.00 -24.85
C ILE A 19 -4.24 64.53 -24.65
N PRO A 20 -5.18 65.05 -23.79
CA PRO A 20 -5.96 64.43 -22.69
C PRO A 20 -7.54 64.54 -22.67
N PRO A 21 -8.28 65.44 -21.95
CA PRO A 21 -9.37 64.95 -21.06
C PRO A 21 -10.76 65.66 -21.08
N VAL A 22 -11.77 65.04 -20.44
CA VAL A 22 -12.94 65.71 -19.83
C VAL A 22 -13.28 65.05 -18.48
N SER A 23 -13.74 65.84 -17.51
CA SER A 23 -14.23 65.36 -16.20
C SER A 23 -15.56 66.02 -15.85
N GLN A 24 -16.40 65.38 -15.02
CA GLN A 24 -17.07 66.04 -13.89
C GLN A 24 -17.76 65.02 -12.95
N LYS A 25 -17.79 65.35 -11.66
CA LYS A 25 -18.75 64.82 -10.66
C LYS A 25 -19.92 65.81 -10.53
N PRO A 26 -20.99 65.44 -9.81
CA PRO A 26 -21.07 66.03 -8.47
C PRO A 26 -21.50 65.06 -7.35
N ALA A 27 -21.23 65.48 -6.11
CA ALA A 27 -21.88 65.09 -4.86
C ALA A 27 -22.52 66.42 -4.27
N PRO A 28 -22.98 66.60 -3.00
CA PRO A 28 -22.69 65.87 -1.76
C PRO A 28 -23.88 65.81 -0.73
N LEU A 29 -23.57 65.63 0.58
CA LEU A 29 -24.36 65.99 1.79
C LEU A 29 -25.58 65.08 2.16
N SER A 30 -25.99 64.90 3.43
CA SER A 30 -25.33 65.15 4.75
C SER A 30 -26.10 64.61 5.99
N GLN A 31 -25.36 64.00 6.94
CA GLN A 31 -25.44 64.12 8.42
C GLN A 31 -26.74 63.83 9.24
N LEU A 32 -26.54 63.71 10.58
CA LEU A 32 -27.49 63.59 11.72
C LEU A 32 -28.16 62.20 11.90
N VAL A 33 -28.09 61.43 13.00
CA VAL A 33 -27.82 61.58 14.47
C VAL A 33 -29.06 61.69 15.38
N LYS A 34 -29.48 60.55 15.97
CA LYS A 34 -30.05 60.28 17.32
C LYS A 34 -30.47 58.78 17.37
N LYS A 35 -30.29 57.92 18.39
CA LYS A 35 -30.29 57.93 19.89
C LYS A 35 -31.63 57.49 20.54
N ASN A 36 -31.57 56.43 21.36
CA ASN A 36 -32.40 56.13 22.56
C ASN A 36 -33.91 55.77 22.29
N ASP A 37 -34.67 55.01 23.10
CA ASP A 37 -34.40 54.18 24.30
C ASP A 37 -35.57 53.21 24.71
N THR A 38 -35.29 52.31 25.67
CA THR A 38 -36.21 51.75 26.73
C THR A 38 -37.46 50.85 26.50
N LYS A 39 -37.43 49.66 27.16
CA LYS A 39 -38.37 49.09 28.20
C LYS A 39 -39.80 48.51 27.90
N ARG A 40 -39.93 47.20 28.21
CA ARG A 40 -40.83 46.52 29.20
C ARG A 40 -42.32 46.15 28.93
N VAL A 41 -42.62 44.85 29.22
CA VAL A 41 -43.73 44.28 30.06
C VAL A 41 -45.11 43.94 29.43
N TYR A 42 -45.43 42.61 29.40
CA TYR A 42 -46.67 41.85 29.77
C TYR A 42 -48.11 42.39 29.51
N PRO A 43 -49.17 41.54 29.34
CA PRO A 43 -49.41 40.28 30.09
C PRO A 43 -50.08 39.08 29.34
N ILE A 44 -50.33 38.01 30.13
CA ILE A 44 -51.18 36.83 29.85
C ILE A 44 -52.65 37.13 30.27
N PRO A 45 -53.69 36.32 29.92
CA PRO A 45 -54.05 35.17 30.78
C PRO A 45 -54.64 33.92 30.07
N ASP A 46 -54.92 32.89 30.87
CA ASP A 46 -55.48 31.56 30.54
C ASP A 46 -56.94 31.61 29.99
N GLN A 47 -57.56 30.53 29.47
CA GLN A 47 -58.04 29.35 30.21
C GLN A 47 -58.66 28.27 29.28
N ARG A 48 -58.59 26.98 29.66
CA ARG A 48 -59.74 26.14 30.15
C ARG A 48 -59.53 24.62 29.95
N SER A 49 -59.82 23.87 31.01
CA SER A 49 -60.06 22.41 31.03
C SER A 49 -61.03 22.09 32.17
N PRO A 50 -61.96 21.12 32.01
CA PRO A 50 -62.09 20.13 33.10
C PRO A 50 -62.48 18.69 32.68
N VAL A 51 -61.81 17.71 33.32
CA VAL A 51 -62.33 16.56 34.12
C VAL A 51 -63.72 15.98 33.74
N ILE A 52 -63.92 14.65 33.56
CA ILE A 52 -64.27 13.68 34.63
C ILE A 52 -64.23 12.20 34.15
N LEU A 53 -63.67 11.32 35.01
CA LEU A 53 -63.92 9.90 35.42
C LEU A 53 -64.79 8.94 34.53
N SER A 54 -64.76 7.59 34.65
CA SER A 54 -64.39 6.72 35.79
C SER A 54 -64.07 5.24 35.44
N GLN A 55 -63.23 4.57 36.26
CA GLN A 55 -63.27 3.11 36.60
C GLN A 55 -62.90 2.08 35.50
N LEU A 56 -62.38 0.87 35.79
CA LEU A 56 -62.11 0.16 37.06
C LEU A 56 -60.87 -0.77 36.90
N CYS A 57 -60.16 -1.08 38.00
CA CYS A 57 -59.18 -2.17 38.10
C CYS A 57 -59.58 -3.12 39.24
N PRO A 58 -59.01 -4.33 39.32
CA PRO A 58 -58.08 -4.54 40.43
C PRO A 58 -56.83 -5.41 40.12
N THR A 59 -55.67 -4.94 40.65
CA THR A 59 -54.59 -5.69 41.35
C THR A 59 -53.89 -6.89 40.67
N PHE A 60 -52.60 -7.19 40.84
CA PHE A 60 -51.42 -6.62 41.56
C PHE A 60 -50.14 -7.34 41.01
N SER A 61 -48.87 -7.15 41.39
CA SER A 61 -48.07 -6.28 42.29
C SER A 61 -46.56 -6.50 41.95
N ASN A 62 -45.56 -5.71 42.36
CA ASN A 62 -45.40 -4.27 42.61
C ASN A 62 -43.88 -3.94 42.72
N GLN A 63 -43.47 -2.69 42.46
CA GLN A 63 -42.25 -2.01 42.98
C GLN A 63 -40.80 -2.55 42.76
N GLY A 64 -40.01 -1.77 41.99
CA GLY A 64 -38.96 -0.91 42.59
C GLY A 64 -37.47 -1.19 42.25
N VAL A 65 -36.55 -0.21 42.41
CA VAL A 65 -36.73 1.24 42.70
C VAL A 65 -35.50 2.07 42.28
N ILE A 66 -35.77 3.21 41.61
CA ILE A 66 -35.07 4.53 41.53
C ILE A 66 -33.54 4.64 41.33
N LEU A 67 -33.18 5.58 40.43
CA LEU A 67 -31.86 6.10 40.08
C LEU A 67 -31.11 6.81 41.23
N ASN A 68 -29.79 6.99 41.08
CA ASN A 68 -29.11 8.18 41.59
C ASN A 68 -27.87 8.52 40.74
N GLU A 69 -27.81 9.75 40.23
CA GLU A 69 -26.63 10.29 39.55
C GLU A 69 -25.64 10.83 40.59
N ARG A 70 -24.33 10.53 40.45
CA ARG A 70 -23.24 11.37 40.94
C ARG A 70 -22.01 11.30 40.04
N GLU A 71 -21.26 12.39 40.01
CA GLU A 71 -20.20 12.69 39.06
C GLU A 71 -18.96 11.78 39.20
N GLY A 72 -18.43 11.31 38.07
CA GLY A 72 -17.19 10.54 37.99
C GLY A 72 -16.12 11.23 37.14
N LYS A 73 -15.00 11.64 37.76
CA LYS A 73 -13.90 12.33 37.07
C LYS A 73 -13.14 11.37 36.14
N TYR A 74 -13.15 11.64 34.83
CA TYR A 74 -12.30 10.93 33.87
C TYR A 74 -10.81 11.27 34.08
N MET A 75 -10.02 10.31 34.57
CA MET A 75 -8.56 10.38 34.49
C MET A 75 -8.09 10.18 33.04
N LYS A 76 -7.30 11.12 32.51
CA LYS A 76 -6.62 10.96 31.22
C LYS A 76 -5.46 9.97 31.35
N LEU A 77 -5.73 8.69 31.07
CA LEU A 77 -4.71 7.65 30.90
C LEU A 77 -3.90 7.91 29.62
N LYS A 78 -2.83 8.69 29.73
CA LYS A 78 -1.72 8.68 28.77
C LYS A 78 -0.68 7.62 29.17
N ASP A 79 0.08 7.16 28.18
CA ASP A 79 1.28 6.33 28.31
C ASP A 79 1.08 4.94 28.98
N VAL A 80 0.51 4.00 28.21
CA VAL A 80 0.54 2.56 28.51
C VAL A 80 1.53 1.87 27.56
N SER A 81 2.48 1.10 28.13
CA SER A 81 3.37 0.19 27.37
C SER A 81 2.72 -1.19 27.20
N PRO A 82 3.12 -1.99 26.20
CA PRO A 82 2.41 -3.20 25.80
C PRO A 82 2.64 -4.40 26.76
N LEU A 83 1.98 -4.37 27.91
CA LEU A 83 1.57 -5.58 28.61
C LEU A 83 0.19 -5.96 28.04
N TYR A 84 0.18 -6.89 27.08
CA TYR A 84 -1.06 -7.40 26.50
C TYR A 84 -1.84 -8.15 27.59
N VAL A 85 -3.05 -7.67 27.84
CA VAL A 85 -4.04 -8.24 28.76
C VAL A 85 -5.20 -8.73 27.91
N GLU A 86 -5.35 -10.05 27.80
CA GLU A 86 -6.52 -10.67 27.19
C GLU A 86 -7.50 -11.11 28.29
N THR A 87 -8.81 -11.07 27.98
CA THR A 87 -9.87 -11.53 28.87
C THR A 87 -10.64 -12.65 28.18
N GLU A 88 -10.34 -13.90 28.54
CA GLU A 88 -10.96 -15.07 27.93
C GLU A 88 -12.48 -15.13 28.19
N ALA A 89 -13.24 -15.39 27.12
CA ALA A 89 -14.67 -15.71 27.19
C ALA A 89 -14.89 -17.20 26.84
N LEU A 90 -15.27 -17.99 27.84
CA LEU A 90 -15.37 -19.45 27.73
C LEU A 90 -16.52 -19.92 26.83
N GLY A 91 -16.18 -20.31 25.60
CA GLY A 91 -17.04 -21.12 24.73
C GLY A 91 -17.04 -22.60 25.15
N LYS A 92 -18.18 -23.28 25.07
CA LYS A 92 -18.31 -24.71 25.42
C LYS A 92 -18.22 -25.62 24.19
N ASN A 93 -17.55 -26.76 24.36
CA ASN A 93 -17.48 -27.82 23.35
C ASN A 93 -18.81 -28.57 23.19
N SER A 94 -19.17 -28.87 21.95
CA SER A 94 -19.90 -30.10 21.57
C SER A 94 -19.49 -30.51 20.15
N SER A 95 -19.71 -31.76 19.77
CA SER A 95 -19.11 -32.38 18.58
C SER A 95 -20.13 -33.02 17.65
N THR A 96 -19.96 -32.84 16.33
CA THR A 96 -20.16 -33.85 15.25
C THR A 96 -19.97 -33.20 13.87
N CYS A 97 -19.80 -34.02 12.81
CA CYS A 97 -19.41 -33.55 11.48
C CYS A 97 -20.61 -33.32 10.53
N SER A 98 -20.61 -32.22 9.76
CA SER A 98 -20.91 -32.19 8.31
C SER A 98 -20.91 -30.75 7.76
N PRO A 99 -20.60 -30.51 6.47
CA PRO A 99 -20.41 -29.17 5.94
C PRO A 99 -21.68 -28.57 5.31
N ARG A 100 -22.29 -27.55 5.96
CA ARG A 100 -23.28 -26.64 5.34
C ARG A 100 -23.18 -25.21 5.88
N ASN A 101 -23.57 -24.26 5.04
CA ASN A 101 -23.63 -22.82 5.34
C ASN A 101 -24.60 -22.50 6.50
N VAL A 102 -24.12 -21.80 7.53
CA VAL A 102 -24.82 -20.69 8.23
C VAL A 102 -23.73 -19.70 8.69
N GLY A 103 -23.99 -18.39 8.66
CA GLY A 103 -23.03 -17.36 9.06
C GLY A 103 -22.94 -17.15 10.58
N ILE A 104 -21.80 -16.61 11.05
CA ILE A 104 -21.58 -16.19 12.44
C ILE A 104 -21.09 -14.74 12.46
N ASN A 105 -21.44 -14.02 13.53
CA ASN A 105 -21.35 -12.57 13.67
C ASN A 105 -19.94 -11.99 13.43
N SER A 106 -19.90 -10.89 12.68
CA SER A 106 -18.72 -10.03 12.56
C SER A 106 -18.48 -9.22 13.84
N ALA A 107 -17.41 -9.52 14.57
CA ALA A 107 -16.83 -8.55 15.50
C ALA A 107 -16.17 -7.44 14.67
N ALA A 108 -16.76 -6.24 14.68
CA ALA A 108 -16.29 -5.13 13.87
C ALA A 108 -14.97 -4.55 14.41
N SER A 109 -13.98 -4.45 13.53
CA SER A 109 -12.79 -3.61 13.72
C SER A 109 -12.68 -2.65 12.53
N THR A 110 -13.32 -1.49 12.67
CA THR A 110 -12.97 -0.29 11.89
C THR A 110 -11.58 0.17 12.36
N ASP A 111 -10.55 0.25 11.52
CA ASP A 111 -10.39 1.09 10.32
C ASP A 111 -10.17 2.59 10.65
N SER A 112 -9.35 3.26 9.84
CA SER A 112 -9.06 4.70 9.77
C SER A 112 -9.05 5.51 11.09
N GLY A 113 -7.85 5.81 11.61
CA GLY A 113 -7.66 6.46 12.91
C GLY A 113 -6.78 7.72 12.95
N ILE A 114 -7.05 8.74 12.12
CA ILE A 114 -6.94 10.12 12.63
C ILE A 114 -8.23 10.34 13.42
N GLY A 115 -8.11 10.36 14.74
CA GLY A 115 -9.28 10.18 15.59
C GLY A 115 -10.09 11.45 15.82
N HIS A 116 -11.41 11.29 15.94
CA HIS A 116 -12.21 12.02 16.91
C HIS A 116 -13.31 11.12 17.48
N THR A 117 -13.71 11.40 18.71
CA THR A 117 -14.71 10.63 19.47
C THR A 117 -16.11 11.17 19.25
N ASN A 118 -17.09 10.29 19.03
CA ASN A 118 -18.44 10.44 19.61
C ASN A 118 -19.21 9.12 19.58
N SER A 119 -20.11 8.96 20.54
CA SER A 119 -21.03 7.83 20.70
C SER A 119 -22.44 8.20 20.22
N CYS A 120 -23.17 7.27 19.63
CA CYS A 120 -24.64 7.29 19.63
C CYS A 120 -25.24 5.89 19.48
N GLU A 121 -26.55 5.79 19.66
CA GLU A 121 -27.25 4.58 20.08
C GLU A 121 -28.00 3.84 18.96
N THR A 122 -28.64 2.72 19.35
CA THR A 122 -29.43 1.85 18.47
C THR A 122 -30.73 2.51 17.99
N GLY A 123 -30.93 2.58 16.67
CA GLY A 123 -32.21 2.90 16.04
C GLY A 123 -32.44 2.03 14.80
N SER A 124 -33.62 1.42 14.67
CA SER A 124 -33.94 0.49 13.58
C SER A 124 -34.94 1.05 12.58
N ARG A 125 -34.61 0.95 11.28
CA ARG A 125 -35.55 0.92 10.13
C ARG A 125 -34.81 0.53 8.84
N SER A 126 -35.56 0.15 7.82
CA SER A 126 -35.11 -0.59 6.63
C SER A 126 -34.84 0.28 5.41
N CYS A 127 -33.80 -0.03 4.62
CA CYS A 127 -33.64 0.45 3.25
C CYS A 127 -32.79 -0.48 2.36
N SER A 128 -33.23 -0.62 1.11
CA SER A 128 -32.52 -0.86 -0.18
C SER A 128 -31.34 -1.87 -0.32
N PRO A 129 -31.15 -2.47 -1.53
CA PRO A 129 -30.25 -3.61 -1.71
C PRO A 129 -28.79 -3.27 -2.02
N LEU A 130 -27.89 -4.03 -1.38
CA LEU A 130 -26.61 -4.53 -1.92
C LEU A 130 -25.62 -3.49 -2.47
N GLN A 131 -24.97 -2.74 -1.57
CA GLN A 131 -23.51 -2.62 -1.70
C GLN A 131 -22.88 -3.97 -1.36
N SER A 132 -21.97 -4.46 -2.20
CA SER A 132 -21.24 -5.70 -1.92
C SER A 132 -20.35 -5.51 -0.68
N GLN A 133 -20.60 -6.28 0.38
CA GLN A 133 -19.67 -6.37 1.51
C GLN A 133 -18.29 -6.77 0.97
N ARG A 134 -17.25 -5.98 1.25
CA ARG A 134 -15.88 -6.24 0.77
C ARG A 134 -15.41 -7.58 1.32
N ARG A 135 -15.50 -8.62 0.50
CA ARG A 135 -15.00 -9.95 0.82
C ARG A 135 -13.48 -9.86 1.00
N SER A 136 -13.00 -10.60 1.99
CA SER A 136 -11.61 -10.63 2.39
C SER A 136 -11.30 -12.01 2.92
N THR A 137 -10.23 -12.62 2.44
CA THR A 137 -9.85 -13.98 2.81
C THR A 137 -8.53 -13.98 3.59
N LEU A 138 -8.46 -14.85 4.59
CA LEU A 138 -7.22 -15.13 5.31
C LEU A 138 -6.40 -16.12 4.48
N TYR A 139 -5.30 -15.65 3.92
CA TYR A 139 -4.34 -16.47 3.19
C TYR A 139 -3.21 -16.86 4.15
N ARG A 140 -2.88 -18.15 4.22
CA ARG A 140 -1.73 -18.61 5.00
C ARG A 140 -0.45 -18.08 4.36
N LEU A 141 0.37 -17.38 5.13
CA LEU A 141 1.72 -16.98 4.75
C LEU A 141 2.51 -18.24 4.41
N LYS A 142 3.00 -18.34 3.17
CA LYS A 142 3.86 -19.44 2.72
C LYS A 142 5.25 -18.91 2.46
N SER A 143 6.23 -19.56 3.07
CA SER A 143 7.64 -19.29 2.83
C SER A 143 8.09 -19.92 1.50
N PRO A 144 9.18 -19.42 0.90
CA PRO A 144 9.81 -20.02 -0.27
C PRO A 144 10.07 -21.52 -0.08
N ASN A 145 9.88 -22.31 -1.14
CA ASN A 145 10.09 -23.77 -1.09
C ASN A 145 11.49 -24.09 -0.55
N CYS A 146 12.53 -23.38 -0.99
CA CYS A 146 13.93 -23.55 -0.59
C CYS A 146 14.26 -23.25 0.89
N LEU A 147 13.29 -22.80 1.70
CA LEU A 147 13.43 -22.61 3.16
C LEU A 147 12.64 -23.63 4.00
N THR A 148 11.78 -24.44 3.37
CA THR A 148 10.75 -25.27 4.03
C THR A 148 10.98 -26.77 3.85
N SER A 149 10.36 -27.58 4.73
CA SER A 149 10.30 -29.04 4.57
C SER A 149 9.42 -29.42 3.36
N PRO A 150 9.79 -30.44 2.53
CA PRO A 150 10.94 -31.33 2.65
C PRO A 150 12.20 -30.86 1.90
N TYR A 151 12.18 -29.65 1.32
CA TYR A 151 13.29 -29.15 0.50
C TYR A 151 14.53 -28.86 1.36
N GLN A 152 14.38 -28.17 2.49
CA GLN A 152 15.39 -28.13 3.56
C GLN A 152 15.19 -29.31 4.52
N ALA A 153 16.30 -29.79 5.08
CA ALA A 153 16.31 -30.73 6.20
C ALA A 153 16.90 -30.07 7.45
N MET A 154 16.69 -30.67 8.62
CA MET A 154 17.47 -30.29 9.79
C MET A 154 18.93 -30.70 9.64
N LEU A 155 19.82 -29.82 10.12
CA LEU A 155 21.26 -30.04 10.15
C LEU A 155 21.58 -31.29 10.97
N LYS A 156 22.44 -32.16 10.44
CA LYS A 156 22.94 -33.35 11.14
C LYS A 156 24.46 -33.27 11.31
N PRO A 157 25.04 -33.95 12.32
CA PRO A 157 26.48 -34.09 12.44
C PRO A 157 27.09 -34.72 11.18
N GLY A 158 28.24 -34.23 10.73
CA GLY A 158 28.96 -34.73 9.56
C GLY A 158 28.42 -34.29 8.19
N GLU A 159 27.16 -33.87 8.09
CA GLU A 159 26.60 -33.36 6.83
C GLU A 159 27.14 -31.95 6.50
N LEU A 160 27.13 -31.60 5.20
CA LEU A 160 27.62 -30.32 4.71
C LEU A 160 26.65 -29.19 5.06
N VAL A 161 27.17 -28.11 5.63
CA VAL A 161 26.45 -26.94 6.12
C VAL A 161 26.85 -25.71 5.31
N PHE A 162 25.85 -24.90 4.95
CA PHE A 162 26.01 -23.67 4.19
C PHE A 162 25.84 -22.47 5.12
N LEU A 163 26.90 -21.67 5.31
CA LEU A 163 26.92 -20.51 6.21
C LEU A 163 26.71 -19.21 5.44
N TYR A 164 25.58 -18.57 5.70
CA TYR A 164 25.23 -17.25 5.19
C TYR A 164 25.36 -16.17 6.27
N VAL A 165 25.73 -14.96 5.87
CA VAL A 165 25.75 -13.76 6.74
C VAL A 165 25.12 -12.58 6.02
N TRP A 166 24.65 -11.59 6.78
CA TRP A 166 24.31 -10.27 6.24
C TRP A 166 25.48 -9.32 6.52
N THR A 167 26.26 -9.03 5.48
CA THR A 167 27.33 -8.02 5.54
C THR A 167 26.74 -6.61 5.67
N LEU A 168 27.44 -5.72 6.38
CA LEU A 168 26.97 -4.37 6.74
C LEU A 168 28.04 -3.31 6.47
N PRO A 169 27.65 -2.03 6.29
CA PRO A 169 28.59 -0.91 6.28
C PRO A 169 29.42 -0.80 7.58
N LYS A 170 30.55 -0.09 7.49
CA LYS A 170 31.53 0.02 8.59
C LYS A 170 30.87 0.52 9.90
N PRO A 171 31.24 -0.02 11.09
CA PRO A 171 30.53 0.24 12.35
C PRO A 171 30.32 1.72 12.71
N HIS A 172 31.27 2.60 12.41
CA HIS A 172 31.14 4.05 12.66
C HIS A 172 30.01 4.70 11.82
N ILE A 173 29.72 4.17 10.63
CA ILE A 173 28.61 4.62 9.78
C ILE A 173 27.29 4.24 10.43
N LEU A 174 27.18 3.00 10.92
CA LEU A 174 25.99 2.50 11.62
C LEU A 174 25.77 3.27 12.94
N ALA A 175 26.83 3.53 13.71
CA ALA A 175 26.77 4.33 14.93
C ALA A 175 26.21 5.74 14.66
N ARG A 176 26.76 6.43 13.64
CA ARG A 176 26.27 7.74 13.17
C ARG A 176 24.79 7.69 12.75
N LEU A 177 24.38 6.69 11.99
CA LEU A 177 23.00 6.51 11.52
C LEU A 177 22.02 6.15 12.65
N SER A 178 22.50 5.56 13.74
CA SER A 178 21.72 5.18 14.93
C SER A 178 21.65 6.25 16.02
N SER A 179 22.34 7.39 15.88
CA SER A 179 22.55 8.39 16.94
C SER A 179 23.30 7.87 18.18
N VAL A 180 24.36 7.07 17.99
CA VAL A 180 25.24 6.60 19.09
C VAL A 180 26.72 6.89 18.80
N ASP A 181 27.52 7.01 19.87
CA ASP A 181 28.97 7.12 19.77
C ASP A 181 29.60 5.83 19.17
N PRO A 182 30.61 5.91 18.28
CA PRO A 182 31.31 4.74 17.75
C PRO A 182 31.87 3.77 18.80
N ALA A 183 32.25 4.25 19.99
CA ALA A 183 32.71 3.43 21.12
C ALA A 183 31.62 2.48 21.67
N CYS A 184 30.34 2.72 21.35
CA CYS A 184 29.25 1.77 21.62
C CYS A 184 29.33 0.50 20.74
N PHE A 185 30.07 0.51 19.63
CA PHE A 185 30.18 -0.60 18.67
C PHE A 185 31.61 -1.18 18.56
N VAL A 186 32.34 -1.24 19.67
CA VAL A 186 33.73 -1.75 19.73
C VAL A 186 33.85 -3.23 19.35
N ASP A 187 32.95 -4.11 19.81
CA ASP A 187 32.98 -5.57 19.57
C ASP A 187 32.63 -5.97 18.11
N SER A 188 32.95 -5.11 17.14
CA SER A 188 32.59 -5.23 15.72
C SER A 188 33.23 -6.40 14.96
N ASN A 189 34.17 -7.12 15.58
CA ASN A 189 34.68 -8.40 15.12
C ASN A 189 33.71 -9.56 15.41
N GLN A 190 32.64 -9.37 16.18
CA GLN A 190 31.58 -10.36 16.37
C GLN A 190 30.45 -10.17 15.35
N CYS A 191 29.88 -11.26 14.84
CA CYS A 191 28.67 -11.21 14.02
C CYS A 191 27.80 -12.47 14.17
N PHE A 192 26.61 -12.45 13.55
CA PHE A 192 25.74 -13.62 13.43
C PHE A 192 25.77 -14.17 12.01
N GLY A 193 25.51 -15.47 11.88
CA GLY A 193 25.20 -16.11 10.60
C GLY A 193 24.05 -17.09 10.71
N LEU A 194 23.50 -17.46 9.56
CA LEU A 194 22.47 -18.48 9.39
C LEU A 194 23.06 -19.72 8.70
N LEU A 195 22.86 -20.88 9.32
CA LEU A 195 23.30 -22.19 8.85
C LEU A 195 22.11 -22.94 8.23
N PHE A 196 22.27 -23.41 6.98
CA PHE A 196 21.28 -24.22 6.25
C PHE A 196 21.89 -25.55 5.78
N SER A 197 21.05 -26.58 5.59
CA SER A 197 21.49 -27.90 5.10
C SER A 197 21.61 -27.97 3.57
N LYS A 198 21.00 -27.02 2.86
CA LYS A 198 21.13 -26.84 1.41
C LYS A 198 21.28 -25.35 1.04
N PRO A 199 21.91 -25.01 -0.08
CA PRO A 199 22.06 -23.63 -0.52
C PRO A 199 20.70 -23.00 -0.87
N LEU A 200 20.59 -21.67 -0.74
CA LEU A 200 19.37 -20.90 -1.02
C LEU A 200 19.32 -20.34 -2.45
N SER A 201 20.49 -20.14 -3.06
CA SER A 201 20.70 -19.75 -4.46
C SER A 201 22.00 -20.41 -4.96
N THR A 202 22.18 -20.44 -6.28
CA THR A 202 23.47 -20.75 -6.92
C THR A 202 24.50 -19.65 -6.74
N ASN A 203 24.05 -18.40 -6.62
CA ASN A 203 24.91 -17.24 -6.44
C ASN A 203 25.27 -17.11 -4.97
N ASP A 204 26.56 -16.92 -4.66
CA ASP A 204 26.99 -16.66 -3.29
C ASP A 204 26.36 -15.36 -2.76
N TYR A 205 26.13 -14.35 -3.61
CA TYR A 205 25.35 -13.16 -3.25
C TYR A 205 23.85 -13.37 -3.57
N VAL A 206 23.03 -13.52 -2.53
CA VAL A 206 21.60 -13.85 -2.67
C VAL A 206 20.75 -12.59 -2.87
N CYS A 207 20.85 -11.62 -1.96
CA CYS A 207 20.01 -10.42 -2.02
C CYS A 207 20.55 -9.21 -1.23
N ARG A 208 20.24 -8.01 -1.74
CA ARG A 208 20.41 -6.72 -1.06
C ARG A 208 19.23 -6.47 -0.11
N LEU A 209 19.48 -5.95 1.08
CA LEU A 209 18.47 -5.69 2.11
C LEU A 209 18.56 -4.23 2.59
N PRO A 210 17.49 -3.42 2.51
CA PRO A 210 17.49 -2.08 3.09
C PRO A 210 17.30 -2.11 4.61
N LEU A 211 18.11 -1.31 5.33
CA LEU A 211 18.04 -1.08 6.76
C LEU A 211 17.79 0.42 7.02
N TYR A 212 16.55 0.82 7.27
CA TYR A 212 16.24 2.18 7.72
C TYR A 212 16.53 2.30 9.22
N LEU A 213 17.30 3.33 9.59
CA LEU A 213 17.76 3.63 10.95
C LEU A 213 17.26 5.01 11.40
N ASN A 214 17.56 5.38 12.65
CA ASN A 214 17.09 6.61 13.31
C ASN A 214 17.31 7.88 12.47
N ARG A 215 18.50 8.07 11.90
CA ARG A 215 18.84 9.27 11.09
C ARG A 215 18.72 9.08 9.58
N GLY A 216 19.05 7.89 9.07
CA GLY A 216 19.21 7.61 7.65
C GLY A 216 19.09 6.11 7.36
N MET A 217 19.71 5.61 6.29
CA MET A 217 19.60 4.21 5.88
C MET A 217 20.94 3.57 5.53
N ALA A 218 20.98 2.24 5.55
CA ALA A 218 22.11 1.41 5.17
C ALA A 218 21.66 0.25 4.27
N ARG A 219 22.56 -0.24 3.42
CA ARG A 219 22.35 -1.46 2.60
C ARG A 219 23.14 -2.62 3.20
N ALA A 220 22.45 -3.70 3.55
CA ALA A 220 23.07 -4.96 3.93
C ALA A 220 23.04 -5.94 2.74
N ARG A 221 23.94 -6.94 2.72
CA ARG A 221 23.99 -7.95 1.64
C ARG A 221 24.09 -9.35 2.22
N PHE A 222 23.09 -10.18 1.89
CA PHE A 222 23.02 -11.56 2.31
C PHE A 222 23.89 -12.42 1.39
N ARG A 223 25.00 -12.95 1.93
CA ARG A 223 26.04 -13.67 1.18
C ARG A 223 26.33 -15.02 1.83
N LEU A 224 26.47 -16.07 1.02
CA LEU A 224 27.14 -17.32 1.37
C LEU A 224 28.63 -17.02 1.53
N VAL A 225 29.23 -17.51 2.63
CA VAL A 225 30.65 -17.23 2.93
C VAL A 225 31.46 -18.51 3.13
N ARG A 226 30.84 -19.59 3.61
CA ARG A 226 31.55 -20.83 3.92
C ARG A 226 30.68 -22.08 3.74
N LYS A 227 31.33 -23.19 3.41
CA LYS A 227 30.75 -24.54 3.31
C LYS A 227 31.63 -25.46 4.17
N PHE A 228 31.07 -26.14 5.16
CA PHE A 228 31.82 -27.00 6.10
C PHE A 228 30.90 -28.01 6.81
N CYS A 229 31.45 -29.02 7.50
CA CYS A 229 30.68 -29.97 8.30
C CYS A 229 30.76 -29.65 9.80
N LEU A 230 29.68 -29.91 10.55
CA LEU A 230 29.63 -29.76 12.01
C LEU A 230 29.84 -31.10 12.73
N SER A 231 30.56 -31.11 13.86
CA SER A 231 30.53 -32.24 14.81
C SER A 231 29.29 -32.18 15.70
N THR A 232 28.93 -33.33 16.32
CA THR A 232 27.75 -33.43 17.20
C THR A 232 27.78 -32.39 18.32
N SER A 233 28.92 -32.27 19.02
CA SER A 233 29.08 -31.30 20.12
C SER A 233 28.99 -29.84 19.65
N GLN A 234 29.47 -29.51 18.44
CA GLN A 234 29.32 -28.17 17.88
C GLN A 234 27.84 -27.87 17.59
N LEU A 235 27.13 -28.82 16.98
CA LEU A 235 25.71 -28.67 16.65
C LEU A 235 24.83 -28.55 17.91
N GLU A 236 25.10 -29.32 18.96
CA GLU A 236 24.41 -29.24 20.26
C GLU A 236 24.58 -27.86 20.93
N ILE A 237 25.80 -27.32 20.91
CA ILE A 237 26.11 -25.96 21.41
C ILE A 237 25.33 -24.91 20.61
N ILE A 238 25.31 -25.02 19.28
CA ILE A 238 24.62 -24.07 18.39
C ILE A 238 23.11 -24.13 18.60
N ILE A 239 22.48 -25.31 18.62
CA ILE A 239 21.03 -25.48 18.87
C ILE A 239 20.65 -24.92 20.25
N SER A 240 21.50 -25.11 21.26
CA SER A 240 21.24 -24.63 22.61
C SER A 240 21.35 -23.11 22.73
N ALA A 241 22.38 -22.50 22.14
CA ALA A 241 22.51 -21.05 22.08
C ALA A 241 21.41 -20.39 21.23
N HIS A 242 21.05 -21.01 20.10
CA HIS A 242 19.95 -20.58 19.21
C HIS A 242 18.61 -20.46 19.95
N LYS A 243 18.28 -21.40 20.85
CA LYS A 243 17.07 -21.34 21.67
C LYS A 243 17.08 -20.17 22.68
N VAL A 244 18.24 -19.80 23.22
CA VAL A 244 18.38 -18.61 24.09
C VAL A 244 18.27 -17.31 23.28
N LEU A 245 18.85 -17.26 22.07
CA LEU A 245 18.68 -16.12 21.16
C LEU A 245 17.22 -15.92 20.74
N ALA A 246 16.47 -17.01 20.52
CA ALA A 246 15.04 -16.97 20.24
C ALA A 246 14.24 -16.35 21.40
N GLU A 247 14.52 -16.75 22.64
CA GLU A 247 13.89 -16.17 23.84
C GLU A 247 14.17 -14.66 23.95
N LEU A 248 15.45 -14.27 23.81
CA LEU A 248 15.90 -12.88 23.89
C LEU A 248 15.28 -11.99 22.80
N LEU A 249 15.10 -12.51 21.57
CA LEU A 249 14.61 -11.73 20.44
C LEU A 249 13.08 -11.74 20.30
N THR A 250 12.38 -12.84 20.60
CA THR A 250 10.91 -12.86 20.57
C THR A 250 10.32 -12.04 21.72
N ASN A 251 11.02 -11.94 22.85
CA ASN A 251 10.56 -11.21 24.03
C ASN A 251 11.44 -9.99 24.36
N VAL A 252 11.74 -9.15 23.35
CA VAL A 252 12.61 -7.94 23.47
C VAL A 252 12.24 -7.02 24.65
N GLY A 253 10.95 -6.98 25.02
CA GLY A 253 10.44 -6.17 26.11
C GLY A 253 10.64 -6.75 27.51
N ASP A 254 11.06 -8.02 27.65
CA ASP A 254 11.14 -8.67 28.95
C ASP A 254 12.35 -8.24 29.77
N LEU A 255 12.05 -7.55 30.86
CA LEU A 255 13.00 -7.09 31.86
C LEU A 255 13.68 -8.24 32.64
N SER A 256 13.18 -9.48 32.51
CA SER A 256 13.82 -10.69 33.04
C SER A 256 15.20 -10.97 32.43
N HIS A 257 15.56 -10.32 31.32
CA HIS A 257 16.90 -10.40 30.73
C HIS A 257 17.95 -9.55 31.48
N VAL A 258 17.54 -8.64 32.37
CA VAL A 258 18.40 -7.63 33.02
C VAL A 258 18.20 -7.52 34.55
N GLY A 259 17.81 -8.62 35.20
CA GLY A 259 17.66 -8.70 36.66
C GLY A 259 16.29 -8.30 37.20
N VAL A 260 15.40 -7.75 36.37
CA VAL A 260 14.14 -7.13 36.78
C VAL A 260 12.97 -8.02 36.41
N ARG A 261 12.56 -8.92 37.32
CA ARG A 261 11.32 -9.69 37.15
C ARG A 261 10.13 -8.73 37.27
N TYR A 262 9.19 -8.77 36.32
CA TYR A 262 7.97 -7.97 36.35
C TYR A 262 7.29 -8.01 37.73
N ALA A 263 7.30 -6.87 38.40
CA ALA A 263 6.91 -6.70 39.79
C ALA A 263 5.71 -5.76 39.88
N ASP A 264 4.70 -5.97 39.04
CA ASP A 264 3.35 -5.51 39.37
C ASP A 264 2.85 -6.29 40.60
N ARG A 265 3.28 -5.80 41.76
CA ARG A 265 2.88 -6.29 43.07
C ARG A 265 1.39 -6.10 43.31
N LYS A 266 0.70 -5.21 42.58
CA LYS A 266 -0.75 -5.05 42.72
C LYS A 266 -1.47 -6.17 41.98
N LEU A 267 -1.15 -6.39 40.70
CA LEU A 267 -1.78 -7.42 39.88
C LEU A 267 -1.42 -8.82 40.40
N ARG A 268 -0.15 -9.05 40.76
CA ARG A 268 0.28 -10.31 41.38
C ARG A 268 -0.34 -10.53 42.76
N ALA A 269 -0.41 -9.49 43.62
CA ALA A 269 -1.09 -9.62 44.90
C ALA A 269 -2.61 -9.75 44.76
N LEU A 270 -3.24 -9.25 43.69
CA LEU A 270 -4.66 -9.49 43.41
C LEU A 270 -4.91 -10.98 43.15
N VAL A 271 -4.07 -11.60 42.32
CA VAL A 271 -4.13 -13.04 42.03
C VAL A 271 -3.83 -13.85 43.30
N GLU A 272 -2.73 -13.55 43.99
CA GLU A 272 -2.30 -14.24 45.22
C GLU A 272 -3.24 -13.95 46.43
N SER A 273 -4.00 -12.86 46.45
CA SER A 273 -5.05 -12.59 47.45
C SER A 273 -6.34 -13.32 47.12
N ASN A 274 -6.72 -13.37 45.84
CA ASN A 274 -7.90 -14.13 45.40
C ASN A 274 -7.70 -15.62 45.70
N ASP A 275 -6.53 -16.19 45.44
CA ASP A 275 -6.23 -17.59 45.81
C ASP A 275 -6.29 -17.86 47.33
N LYS A 276 -6.08 -16.83 48.17
CA LYS A 276 -6.27 -16.91 49.64
C LYS A 276 -7.70 -16.68 50.11
N ILE A 277 -8.58 -16.17 49.27
CA ILE A 277 -10.03 -16.02 49.53
C ILE A 277 -10.79 -17.25 48.96
N LEU A 278 -10.27 -17.85 47.89
CA LEU A 278 -10.83 -19.01 47.20
C LEU A 278 -10.79 -20.33 48.00
N THR A 279 -10.10 -20.38 49.14
CA THR A 279 -10.19 -21.53 50.06
C THR A 279 -11.51 -21.60 50.84
N THR A 280 -12.38 -20.60 50.74
CA THR A 280 -13.53 -20.45 51.64
C THR A 280 -14.88 -20.19 50.94
N VAL A 281 -14.92 -20.09 49.60
CA VAL A 281 -16.17 -19.88 48.84
C VAL A 281 -16.20 -20.73 47.57
N GLN A 282 -17.08 -21.72 47.51
CA GLN A 282 -17.47 -22.39 46.27
C GLN A 282 -18.41 -21.50 45.46
N ASN A 283 -17.97 -21.00 44.30
CA ASN A 283 -18.84 -20.41 43.27
C ASN A 283 -18.11 -20.38 41.91
N ASP A 284 -18.46 -21.30 41.01
CA ASP A 284 -17.76 -21.54 39.72
C ASP A 284 -18.12 -20.55 38.60
N LYS A 285 -18.27 -19.25 38.91
CA LYS A 285 -18.55 -18.21 37.91
C LYS A 285 -17.73 -16.94 38.18
N ILE A 286 -17.12 -16.44 37.09
CA ILE A 286 -16.23 -15.26 37.05
C ILE A 286 -14.84 -15.50 37.68
N LYS A 287 -13.98 -16.24 36.97
CA LYS A 287 -12.52 -16.12 37.06
C LYS A 287 -11.96 -15.63 35.72
N SER A 288 -11.96 -14.31 35.49
CA SER A 288 -11.23 -13.69 34.37
C SER A 288 -9.76 -13.50 34.77
N SER A 289 -8.93 -14.52 34.53
CA SER A 289 -7.49 -14.45 34.79
C SER A 289 -6.82 -13.50 33.79
N VAL A 290 -6.38 -12.33 34.26
CA VAL A 290 -5.50 -11.44 33.48
C VAL A 290 -4.14 -12.12 33.30
N THR A 291 -3.95 -12.74 32.15
CA THR A 291 -2.69 -13.38 31.75
C THR A 291 -1.83 -12.36 31.00
N VAL A 292 -0.60 -12.16 31.45
CA VAL A 292 0.40 -11.40 30.68
C VAL A 292 0.87 -12.31 29.55
N ARG A 293 0.49 -11.95 28.32
CA ARG A 293 0.82 -12.72 27.11
C ARG A 293 2.33 -12.81 26.92
N ASN A 294 2.84 -14.04 26.74
CA ASN A 294 4.26 -14.32 26.57
C ASN A 294 4.49 -14.98 25.20
N LEU A 295 4.86 -14.17 24.22
CA LEU A 295 5.01 -14.58 22.82
C LEU A 295 6.00 -15.73 22.60
N PHE A 296 7.01 -15.89 23.47
CA PHE A 296 7.96 -17.00 23.36
C PHE A 296 7.36 -18.33 23.85
N LYS A 297 6.49 -18.31 24.87
CA LYS A 297 5.71 -19.49 25.28
C LYS A 297 4.65 -19.92 24.28
N GLU A 298 4.29 -19.04 23.34
CA GLU A 298 3.41 -19.37 22.21
C GLU A 298 4.14 -20.07 21.07
N MET A 299 5.47 -20.25 21.14
CA MET A 299 6.26 -20.89 20.08
C MET A 299 6.85 -22.22 20.51
N ASP A 300 6.66 -23.24 19.68
CA ASP A 300 7.35 -24.52 19.79
C ASP A 300 8.58 -24.56 18.85
N PHE A 301 9.68 -25.12 19.33
CA PHE A 301 10.82 -25.50 18.48
C PHE A 301 10.45 -26.76 17.69
N CYS A 302 9.72 -26.58 16.59
CA CYS A 302 9.25 -27.65 15.71
C CYS A 302 9.69 -27.39 14.26
N PRO A 303 10.93 -27.77 13.90
CA PRO A 303 11.51 -27.45 12.60
C PRO A 303 10.74 -28.01 11.39
N THR A 304 10.01 -29.13 11.55
CA THR A 304 9.21 -29.73 10.47
C THR A 304 8.08 -28.83 9.99
N ASN A 305 7.57 -27.95 10.86
CA ASN A 305 6.45 -27.05 10.60
C ASN A 305 6.91 -25.58 10.48
N SER A 306 8.20 -25.30 10.69
CA SER A 306 8.75 -23.94 10.70
C SER A 306 8.86 -23.34 9.29
N PRO A 307 8.63 -22.03 9.11
CA PRO A 307 8.84 -21.35 7.83
C PRO A 307 10.31 -21.32 7.36
N ILE A 308 11.28 -21.40 8.27
CA ILE A 308 12.71 -21.25 7.98
C ILE A 308 13.51 -22.30 8.77
N LEU A 309 14.00 -23.35 8.11
CA LEU A 309 14.82 -24.41 8.73
C LEU A 309 16.31 -24.03 8.91
N GLY A 310 16.60 -22.79 9.31
CA GLY A 310 17.97 -22.28 9.51
C GLY A 310 18.34 -22.09 10.99
N LEU A 311 19.59 -22.37 11.37
CA LEU A 311 20.10 -22.06 12.71
C LEU A 311 20.94 -20.78 12.74
N VAL A 312 20.57 -19.84 13.60
CA VAL A 312 21.38 -18.67 13.98
C VAL A 312 22.57 -19.09 14.85
N THR A 313 23.79 -18.65 14.52
CA THR A 313 25.03 -18.90 15.28
C THR A 313 25.89 -17.64 15.41
N PHE A 314 26.78 -17.60 16.41
CA PHE A 314 27.82 -16.57 16.57
C PHE A 314 29.03 -16.85 15.68
N LEU A 315 29.70 -15.79 15.22
CA LEU A 315 30.86 -15.83 14.31
C LEU A 315 31.90 -14.75 14.63
N GLN A 316 33.17 -15.04 14.33
CA GLN A 316 34.27 -14.08 14.34
C GLN A 316 34.61 -13.56 12.93
N SER A 317 34.42 -12.27 12.71
CA SER A 317 34.86 -11.52 11.52
C SER A 317 36.35 -11.15 11.63
N PRO A 318 37.16 -11.19 10.54
CA PRO A 318 36.76 -11.38 9.14
C PRO A 318 36.79 -12.84 8.63
N GLY A 319 37.21 -13.82 9.43
CA GLY A 319 37.32 -15.23 9.00
C GLY A 319 35.98 -15.97 8.89
N TYR A 320 34.94 -15.46 9.55
CA TYR A 320 33.64 -16.11 9.76
C TYR A 320 33.77 -17.53 10.33
N ASP A 321 34.66 -17.67 11.31
CA ASP A 321 34.80 -18.86 12.16
C ASP A 321 33.74 -18.88 13.27
N LEU A 322 33.32 -20.08 13.70
CA LEU A 322 32.25 -20.26 14.70
C LEU A 322 32.70 -19.83 16.10
N ASP A 323 32.04 -18.82 16.68
CA ASP A 323 32.34 -18.39 18.05
C ASP A 323 31.59 -19.25 19.08
N LEU A 324 32.12 -20.46 19.30
CA LEU A 324 31.57 -21.41 20.26
C LEU A 324 31.76 -20.96 21.71
N ASP A 325 32.65 -20.00 22.00
CA ASP A 325 32.87 -19.49 23.35
C ASP A 325 31.91 -18.36 23.72
N ALA A 326 31.52 -17.50 22.76
CA ALA A 326 30.34 -16.64 22.89
C ALA A 326 29.06 -17.48 23.10
N ALA A 327 28.89 -18.56 22.34
CA ALA A 327 27.76 -19.49 22.50
C ALA A 327 27.73 -20.14 23.89
N ARG A 328 28.88 -20.65 24.38
CA ARG A 328 29.01 -21.20 25.75
C ARG A 328 28.77 -20.14 26.83
N ALA A 329 29.23 -18.91 26.64
CA ALA A 329 28.97 -17.81 27.55
C ALA A 329 27.47 -17.49 27.66
N LEU A 330 26.75 -17.46 26.53
CA LEU A 330 25.29 -17.25 26.54
C LEU A 330 24.54 -18.39 27.25
N MET A 331 24.96 -19.65 27.06
CA MET A 331 24.40 -20.79 27.79
C MET A 331 24.67 -20.71 29.30
N SER A 332 25.89 -20.35 29.69
CA SER A 332 26.27 -20.09 31.10
C SER A 332 25.39 -19.02 31.73
N TRP A 333 25.16 -17.91 31.01
CA TRP A 333 24.28 -16.84 31.45
C TRP A 333 22.83 -17.31 31.63
N SER A 334 22.30 -18.10 30.69
CA SER A 334 20.91 -18.60 30.79
C SER A 334 20.75 -19.57 31.97
N HIS A 335 21.72 -20.45 32.19
CA HIS A 335 21.76 -21.35 33.35
C HIS A 335 21.86 -20.57 34.68
N SER A 336 22.72 -19.53 34.71
CA SER A 336 22.86 -18.61 35.84
C SER A 336 21.54 -17.89 36.16
N ARG A 337 20.81 -17.41 35.13
CA ARG A 337 19.49 -16.77 35.25
C ARG A 337 18.44 -17.69 35.88
N SER A 338 18.38 -18.96 35.45
CA SER A 338 17.44 -19.94 36.00
C SER A 338 17.68 -20.24 37.48
N GLN A 339 18.93 -20.17 37.96
CA GLN A 339 19.29 -20.41 39.37
C GLN A 339 19.32 -19.12 40.23
N TRP A 340 19.00 -17.97 39.66
CA TRP A 340 19.18 -16.67 40.31
C TRP A 340 18.08 -16.33 41.33
N SER A 341 18.48 -15.78 42.47
CA SER A 341 17.62 -15.38 43.58
C SER A 341 17.98 -13.97 44.05
N PRO A 342 17.00 -13.04 44.19
CA PRO A 342 17.24 -11.67 44.66
C PRO A 342 17.87 -11.55 46.06
N ARG A 343 17.87 -12.62 46.86
CA ARG A 343 18.45 -12.64 48.22
C ARG A 343 19.93 -13.05 48.26
N LYS A 344 20.51 -13.53 47.15
CA LYS A 344 21.97 -13.66 47.05
C LYS A 344 22.54 -12.27 46.80
N VAL A 345 23.32 -11.75 47.76
CA VAL A 345 24.11 -10.53 47.55
C VAL A 345 25.00 -10.75 46.33
N ALA A 346 24.94 -9.85 45.35
CA ALA A 346 25.80 -9.91 44.17
C ALA A 346 27.26 -9.86 44.64
N SER A 347 28.02 -10.93 44.40
CA SER A 347 29.39 -11.00 44.93
C SER A 347 30.25 -9.91 44.29
N LEU A 348 31.09 -9.23 45.07
CA LEU A 348 32.01 -8.19 44.61
C LEU A 348 33.16 -8.71 43.72
N LYS A 349 33.02 -9.89 43.13
CA LYS A 349 33.94 -10.45 42.14
C LYS A 349 33.80 -9.70 40.82
N THR A 350 34.95 -9.43 40.21
CA THR A 350 35.08 -9.00 38.82
C THR A 350 34.54 -10.08 37.88
N VAL A 351 33.72 -9.67 36.91
CA VAL A 351 33.16 -10.55 35.86
C VAL A 351 33.78 -10.13 34.52
N TRP A 352 34.23 -11.12 33.75
CA TRP A 352 34.92 -10.90 32.48
C TRP A 352 34.00 -11.22 31.29
N ARG A 353 34.03 -10.38 30.25
CA ARG A 353 33.33 -10.67 28.99
C ARG A 353 34.09 -11.74 28.20
N LYS A 354 33.36 -12.69 27.61
CA LYS A 354 33.88 -13.63 26.61
C LYS A 354 33.31 -13.23 25.25
N ASN A 355 34.16 -12.73 24.36
CA ASN A 355 33.80 -12.43 22.97
C ASN A 355 32.51 -11.58 22.85
N GLY A 356 32.44 -10.49 23.62
CA GLY A 356 31.27 -9.61 23.71
C GLY A 356 30.16 -10.05 24.68
N VAL A 357 30.14 -11.32 25.13
CA VAL A 357 29.08 -11.91 25.96
C VAL A 357 29.46 -11.96 27.45
N VAL A 358 28.53 -11.61 28.34
CA VAL A 358 28.65 -11.76 29.80
C VAL A 358 28.14 -13.14 30.24
N PRO A 359 28.97 -14.00 30.87
CA PRO A 359 28.60 -15.39 31.17
C PRO A 359 27.80 -15.59 32.48
N GLU A 360 27.53 -14.53 33.23
CA GLU A 360 26.83 -14.54 34.52
C GLU A 360 25.62 -13.61 34.51
N TYR A 361 24.53 -13.99 35.20
CA TYR A 361 23.29 -13.22 35.26
C TYR A 361 23.19 -12.34 36.52
N GLY A 362 22.59 -11.15 36.38
CA GLY A 362 22.39 -10.20 37.48
C GLY A 362 23.61 -9.31 37.79
N VAL A 363 24.58 -9.28 36.89
CA VAL A 363 25.84 -8.51 37.00
C VAL A 363 25.59 -7.00 36.92
N ARG A 364 26.30 -6.23 37.76
CA ARG A 364 26.31 -4.76 37.75
C ARG A 364 27.47 -4.21 36.91
N LEU A 365 27.36 -3.02 36.32
CA LEU A 365 28.45 -2.46 35.50
C LEU A 365 29.75 -2.24 36.30
N ARG A 366 29.64 -1.93 37.60
CA ARG A 366 30.76 -1.94 38.56
C ARG A 366 31.63 -3.21 38.54
N GLN A 367 31.04 -4.38 38.25
CA GLN A 367 31.76 -5.66 38.28
C GLN A 367 32.55 -5.92 36.99
N ILE A 368 32.32 -5.15 35.93
CA ILE A 368 33.09 -5.19 34.70
C ILE A 368 34.28 -4.21 34.84
N PRO A 369 35.51 -4.59 34.47
CA PRO A 369 36.65 -3.66 34.40
C PRO A 369 36.33 -2.42 33.54
N THR A 370 36.81 -1.24 33.94
CA THR A 370 36.45 0.03 33.30
C THR A 370 36.93 0.16 31.85
N ASP A 371 38.02 -0.51 31.50
CA ASP A 371 38.52 -0.72 30.13
C ASP A 371 37.55 -1.56 29.27
N GLN A 372 36.77 -2.45 29.89
CA GLN A 372 35.76 -3.27 29.23
C GLN A 372 34.34 -2.68 29.27
N TRP A 373 34.15 -1.45 29.77
CA TRP A 373 32.85 -0.75 29.71
C TRP A 373 32.40 -0.36 28.29
N PRO A 374 33.26 0.14 27.37
CA PRO A 374 32.87 0.45 26.01
C PRO A 374 32.18 -0.73 25.30
N GLY A 375 31.05 -0.44 24.67
CA GLY A 375 30.23 -1.44 23.99
C GLY A 375 29.34 -2.29 24.90
N THR A 376 29.45 -2.22 26.24
CA THR A 376 28.50 -2.93 27.12
C THR A 376 27.08 -2.39 26.98
N LEU A 377 26.09 -3.23 27.25
CA LEU A 377 24.67 -2.90 27.16
C LEU A 377 24.03 -3.00 28.56
N VAL A 378 23.40 -1.92 29.01
CA VAL A 378 22.90 -1.81 30.39
C VAL A 378 21.45 -1.34 30.48
N ARG A 379 20.81 -1.70 31.60
CA ARG A 379 19.58 -1.08 32.09
C ARG A 379 19.85 -0.34 33.40
N PRO A 380 19.64 0.99 33.47
CA PRO A 380 19.55 1.71 34.74
C PRO A 380 18.33 1.27 35.57
N ARG A 381 18.53 0.85 36.83
CA ARG A 381 17.45 0.29 37.69
C ARG A 381 16.44 1.30 38.23
N HIS A 382 16.57 2.59 37.92
CA HIS A 382 15.58 3.62 38.29
C HIS A 382 14.50 3.84 37.23
N LEU A 383 14.66 3.26 36.03
CA LEU A 383 13.64 3.27 34.99
C LEU A 383 12.46 2.41 35.44
N SER A 384 11.24 2.91 35.23
CA SER A 384 10.03 2.19 35.58
C SER A 384 9.90 0.87 34.83
N ASP A 385 9.21 -0.11 35.42
CA ASP A 385 8.89 -1.41 34.82
C ASP A 385 8.13 -1.26 33.47
N ASN A 386 7.47 -0.12 33.25
CA ASN A 386 6.78 0.23 32.01
C ASN A 386 7.69 0.76 30.89
N ASP A 387 8.96 1.08 31.16
CA ASP A 387 9.92 1.52 30.15
C ASP A 387 11.03 0.46 29.94
N PRO A 388 10.96 -0.40 28.91
CA PRO A 388 11.96 -1.43 28.61
C PRO A 388 13.26 -0.88 28.00
N GLY A 389 13.57 0.42 28.17
CA GLY A 389 14.78 1.05 27.64
C GLY A 389 16.08 0.34 28.05
N LEU A 390 16.94 0.13 27.05
CA LEU A 390 18.33 -0.33 27.16
C LEU A 390 19.28 0.75 26.62
N PHE A 391 20.49 0.78 27.16
CA PHE A 391 21.45 1.87 26.98
C PHE A 391 22.83 1.31 26.66
N ALA A 392 23.41 1.77 25.56
CA ALA A 392 24.79 1.43 25.19
C ALA A 392 25.77 2.28 26.00
N VAL A 393 26.78 1.67 26.59
CA VAL A 393 27.86 2.38 27.26
C VAL A 393 28.94 2.73 26.24
N SER A 394 29.26 4.02 26.14
CA SER A 394 30.32 4.52 25.26
C SER A 394 31.68 4.48 25.97
N ASN A 395 31.82 5.21 27.08
CA ASN A 395 33.05 5.31 27.86
C ASN A 395 32.76 5.56 29.36
N PRO A 396 33.67 5.20 30.28
CA PRO A 396 33.66 5.78 31.62
C PRO A 396 33.83 7.31 31.54
N SER A 397 33.03 8.03 32.32
CA SER A 397 33.13 9.49 32.45
C SER A 397 34.36 9.90 33.26
N ARG A 398 34.76 11.17 33.14
CA ARG A 398 35.70 11.81 34.09
C ARG A 398 35.04 12.16 35.42
N LEU A 399 33.71 12.21 35.46
CA LEU A 399 32.92 12.50 36.65
C LEU A 399 32.56 11.21 37.41
N VAL A 400 32.54 11.28 38.74
CA VAL A 400 32.16 10.22 39.66
C VAL A 400 30.79 10.50 40.32
N GLY A 401 30.25 9.54 41.07
CA GLY A 401 28.97 9.70 41.75
C GLY A 401 28.92 10.84 42.79
N LEU A 402 30.06 11.17 43.40
CA LEU A 402 30.19 12.23 44.40
C LEU A 402 30.32 13.65 43.81
N ASP A 403 30.56 13.79 42.51
CA ASP A 403 30.74 15.12 41.89
C ASP A 403 29.43 15.94 41.86
N PRO A 404 29.52 17.28 41.91
CA PRO A 404 28.34 18.15 41.88
C PRO A 404 27.62 18.10 40.52
N ILE A 405 26.28 18.14 40.56
CA ILE A 405 25.47 18.15 39.34
C ILE A 405 25.45 19.52 38.63
N PRO A 406 25.37 19.56 37.28
CA PRO A 406 25.12 20.80 36.55
C PRO A 406 23.70 21.32 36.78
N THR A 407 23.51 22.63 36.62
CA THR A 407 22.22 23.35 36.78
C THR A 407 21.07 22.72 35.99
N SER A 408 21.33 22.24 34.77
CA SER A 408 20.34 21.56 33.92
C SER A 408 19.82 20.22 34.47
N LEU A 409 20.42 19.67 35.54
CA LEU A 409 19.87 18.56 36.32
C LEU A 409 19.15 19.05 37.59
N LEU A 410 19.60 20.15 38.19
CA LEU A 410 18.93 20.80 39.32
C LEU A 410 17.52 21.28 38.93
N GLU A 411 17.36 21.89 37.75
CA GLU A 411 16.05 22.25 37.17
C GLU A 411 15.12 21.04 37.06
N LYS A 412 15.65 19.87 36.66
CA LYS A 412 14.88 18.62 36.60
C LYS A 412 14.45 18.12 37.99
N ILE A 413 15.10 18.51 39.09
CA ILE A 413 14.61 18.24 40.45
C ILE A 413 13.41 19.16 40.75
N GLN A 414 13.53 20.46 40.49
CA GLN A 414 12.47 21.44 40.77
C GLN A 414 11.17 21.13 40.01
N ILE A 415 11.27 20.68 38.76
CA ILE A 415 10.12 20.24 37.95
C ILE A 415 9.52 18.91 38.48
N ALA A 416 10.26 18.10 39.22
CA ALA A 416 9.75 16.87 39.83
C ALA A 416 8.92 17.10 41.11
N SER A 417 9.24 18.13 41.90
CA SER A 417 8.62 18.34 43.21
C SER A 417 7.17 18.85 43.16
N GLY A 418 6.73 19.41 42.04
CA GLY A 418 5.31 19.73 41.77
C GLY A 418 4.66 20.81 42.65
N THR A 419 5.41 21.43 43.57
CA THR A 419 4.89 22.43 44.52
C THR A 419 4.83 23.83 43.93
N ALA A 420 3.81 24.10 43.11
CA ALA A 420 3.36 25.46 42.81
C ALA A 420 2.53 26.05 43.99
N SER A 421 3.09 26.01 45.20
CA SER A 421 2.46 26.48 46.44
C SER A 421 3.52 27.11 47.36
N PRO A 422 3.34 28.34 47.85
CA PRO A 422 4.37 29.10 48.59
C PRO A 422 4.50 28.70 50.06
N ALA A 423 4.18 27.45 50.43
CA ALA A 423 4.08 26.98 51.81
C ALA A 423 4.57 25.52 52.00
N ALA A 424 5.84 25.26 51.67
CA ALA A 424 6.60 24.06 52.06
C ALA A 424 8.05 24.49 52.39
N PRO A 425 8.80 23.77 53.26
CA PRO A 425 9.81 24.40 54.11
C PRO A 425 11.10 24.85 53.39
N ASN A 426 11.65 25.98 53.86
CA ASN A 426 12.91 26.59 53.42
C ASN A 426 14.16 25.81 53.89
N THR A 427 14.22 24.51 53.64
CA THR A 427 15.32 23.62 54.08
C THR A 427 15.76 22.61 53.02
N ILE A 428 15.77 23.01 51.75
CA ILE A 428 16.75 22.42 50.80
C ILE A 428 18.07 23.18 51.03
N PRO A 429 19.15 22.53 51.52
CA PRO A 429 20.41 23.19 51.78
C PRO A 429 21.04 23.69 50.46
N HIS A 430 21.90 24.72 50.56
CA HIS A 430 22.48 25.48 49.43
C HIS A 430 22.76 24.61 48.20
N CYS A 431 22.05 24.89 47.10
CA CYS A 431 21.97 24.05 45.90
C CYS A 431 23.27 23.92 45.08
N SER A 432 24.39 24.44 45.57
CA SER A 432 25.74 24.28 45.03
C SER A 432 26.38 22.93 45.36
N CYS A 433 25.80 22.14 46.27
CA CYS A 433 26.47 20.98 46.89
C CYS A 433 25.80 19.61 46.64
N LEU A 434 24.84 19.50 45.71
CA LEU A 434 24.17 18.24 45.41
C LEU A 434 25.01 17.36 44.48
N SER A 435 25.36 16.15 44.93
CA SER A 435 26.11 15.17 44.12
C SER A 435 25.22 14.45 43.10
N TYR A 436 25.82 13.76 42.13
CA TYR A 436 25.07 12.82 41.27
C TYR A 436 24.37 11.72 42.08
N THR A 437 24.97 11.22 43.16
CA THR A 437 24.30 10.30 44.09
C THR A 437 23.06 10.90 44.75
N ASP A 438 23.08 12.18 45.15
CA ASP A 438 21.92 12.88 45.71
C ASP A 438 20.83 13.12 44.65
N TYR A 439 21.22 13.53 43.43
CA TYR A 439 20.29 13.69 42.31
C TYR A 439 19.50 12.40 42.05
N PHE A 440 20.20 11.26 41.98
CA PHE A 440 19.54 9.96 41.79
C PHE A 440 18.69 9.54 43.01
N ALA A 441 19.08 9.90 44.23
CA ALA A 441 18.28 9.67 45.45
C ALA A 441 16.98 10.47 45.50
N ILE A 442 17.03 11.74 45.07
CA ILE A 442 15.92 12.70 45.12
C ILE A 442 14.97 12.47 43.94
N ARG A 443 15.49 12.42 42.71
CA ARG A 443 14.68 12.32 41.48
C ARG A 443 14.06 10.93 41.29
N TYR A 444 14.64 9.88 41.87
CA TYR A 444 14.17 8.50 41.71
C TYR A 444 14.08 7.74 43.05
N PRO A 445 13.06 8.02 43.89
CA PRO A 445 12.86 7.34 45.17
C PRO A 445 12.95 5.79 45.16
N PRO A 446 12.54 5.04 44.11
CA PRO A 446 12.67 3.58 44.10
C PRO A 446 14.09 3.04 44.32
N ILE A 447 15.14 3.73 43.86
CA ILE A 447 16.54 3.26 44.03
C ILE A 447 17.19 3.69 45.34
N ARG A 448 16.50 4.44 46.21
CA ARG A 448 17.03 4.92 47.51
C ARG A 448 17.49 3.79 48.43
N HIS A 449 16.91 2.59 48.30
CA HIS A 449 17.32 1.38 49.03
C HIS A 449 18.58 0.69 48.47
N ILE A 450 19.01 1.05 47.25
CA ILE A 450 20.24 0.56 46.62
C ILE A 450 21.37 1.56 46.85
N LEU A 451 21.07 2.86 46.86
CA LEU A 451 22.04 3.96 46.97
C LEU A 451 22.87 3.93 48.26
N THR A 452 22.36 3.35 49.35
CA THR A 452 23.14 3.06 50.58
C THR A 452 24.25 2.01 50.38
N THR A 453 24.27 1.33 49.23
CA THR A 453 25.30 0.36 48.82
C THR A 453 26.05 0.78 47.55
N VAL A 454 25.74 1.97 47.00
CA VAL A 454 26.41 2.50 45.80
C VAL A 454 27.69 3.21 46.23
N ASP A 455 28.80 2.83 45.60
CA ASP A 455 30.07 3.50 45.76
C ASP A 455 30.17 4.71 44.83
N GLY A 456 30.11 5.90 45.41
CA GLY A 456 30.16 7.17 44.70
C GLY A 456 31.55 7.56 44.17
N SER A 457 32.62 6.83 44.52
CA SER A 457 33.97 7.08 43.98
C SER A 457 34.15 6.54 42.56
N ILE A 458 33.21 5.73 42.08
CA ILE A 458 33.27 5.07 40.78
C ILE A 458 32.85 6.06 39.66
N PRO A 459 33.54 6.05 38.50
CA PRO A 459 33.13 6.80 37.32
C PRO A 459 31.66 6.59 36.94
N LEU A 460 31.01 7.66 36.51
CA LEU A 460 29.69 7.59 35.87
C LEU A 460 29.84 6.93 34.50
N ALA A 461 28.86 6.12 34.09
CA ALA A 461 28.81 5.56 32.75
C ALA A 461 28.24 6.60 31.78
N SER A 462 28.97 6.89 30.70
CA SER A 462 28.49 7.77 29.61
C SER A 462 27.68 6.92 28.63
N THR A 463 26.36 7.06 28.63
CA THR A 463 25.47 6.13 27.92
C THR A 463 24.63 6.79 26.83
N TYR A 464 24.36 6.03 25.77
CA TYR A 464 23.44 6.41 24.70
C TYR A 464 22.19 5.53 24.79
N ARG A 465 21.02 6.17 24.82
CA ARG A 465 19.75 5.44 24.81
C ARG A 465 19.57 4.78 23.45
N LEU A 466 19.58 3.45 23.42
CA LEU A 466 19.14 2.71 22.25
C LEU A 466 17.62 2.83 22.18
N THR A 467 17.14 3.76 21.36
CA THR A 467 15.71 3.93 21.07
C THR A 467 15.12 2.60 20.67
N ARG A 468 14.04 2.17 21.36
CA ARG A 468 13.48 0.81 21.35
C ARG A 468 13.71 0.14 19.99
N HIS A 469 14.51 -0.93 19.93
CA HIS A 469 14.89 -1.58 18.66
C HIS A 469 13.72 -2.18 17.87
N GLN A 470 12.50 -2.09 18.38
CA GLN A 470 11.27 -2.06 17.58
C GLN A 470 11.38 -1.13 16.36
N ASN A 471 12.13 -0.01 16.43
CA ASN A 471 12.45 0.86 15.29
C ASN A 471 13.29 0.17 14.19
N ALA A 472 14.08 -0.86 14.50
CA ALA A 472 14.80 -1.70 13.54
C ALA A 472 13.95 -2.86 12.99
N ALA A 473 12.74 -3.02 13.54
CA ALA A 473 11.77 -4.06 13.22
C ALA A 473 10.57 -3.49 12.41
N GLN A 474 10.10 -2.28 12.74
CA GLN A 474 9.10 -1.47 12.00
C GLN A 474 9.61 -0.95 10.63
N VAL A 475 10.78 -1.41 10.20
CA VAL A 475 11.63 -0.76 9.20
C VAL A 475 11.03 -0.73 7.81
N THR A 476 10.27 -1.75 7.40
CA THR A 476 9.75 -1.84 6.02
C THR A 476 8.94 -0.60 5.64
N ALA A 477 8.17 -0.05 6.58
CA ALA A 477 7.36 1.15 6.35
C ALA A 477 8.07 2.47 6.73
N GLY A 478 9.35 2.43 7.11
CA GLY A 478 10.21 3.59 7.30
C GLY A 478 9.71 4.69 8.26
N MET A 479 8.76 4.37 9.15
CA MET A 479 8.01 5.35 9.95
C MET A 479 8.86 5.99 11.06
N ARG A 480 9.69 6.96 10.72
CA ARG A 480 10.48 7.73 11.69
C ARG A 480 9.57 8.63 12.53
N ASN A 481 9.37 8.27 13.80
CA ASN A 481 8.57 9.03 14.76
C ASN A 481 9.21 10.38 15.12
N ALA A 482 9.01 11.41 14.28
CA ALA A 482 9.58 12.76 14.45
C ALA A 482 9.34 13.37 15.85
N LYS A 483 8.19 13.07 16.47
CA LYS A 483 7.80 13.56 17.81
C LYS A 483 8.67 13.06 18.98
N ARG A 484 9.65 12.18 18.72
CA ARG A 484 10.76 11.88 19.64
C ARG A 484 12.07 11.89 18.88
N SER A 485 12.55 13.09 18.57
CA SER A 485 13.92 13.32 18.12
C SER A 485 14.90 12.56 19.02
N ALA A 486 15.66 11.65 18.43
CA ALA A 486 16.67 10.87 19.15
C ALA A 486 17.80 11.80 19.56
N SER A 487 17.70 12.38 20.76
CA SER A 487 18.58 13.45 21.21
C SER A 487 20.03 12.99 21.30
N ASP A 488 20.93 13.70 20.60
CA ASP A 488 22.38 13.50 20.59
C ASP A 488 23.08 13.65 21.96
N LYS A 489 22.30 13.90 23.02
CA LYS A 489 22.76 14.01 24.40
C LYS A 489 22.89 12.62 25.00
N PHE A 490 24.12 12.23 25.31
CA PHE A 490 24.39 11.09 26.19
C PHE A 490 23.85 11.36 27.60
N GLU A 491 23.50 10.30 28.32
CA GLU A 491 23.03 10.36 29.70
C GLU A 491 24.05 9.68 30.63
N LEU A 492 24.39 10.36 31.72
CA LEU A 492 25.33 9.89 32.74
C LEU A 492 24.58 9.09 33.81
N TYR A 493 25.01 7.86 34.07
CA TYR A 493 24.39 6.98 35.06
C TYR A 493 25.40 6.39 36.05
N LEU A 494 24.95 6.18 37.30
CA LEU A 494 25.71 5.47 38.33
C LEU A 494 25.93 4.00 37.90
N ALA A 495 27.17 3.59 37.69
CA ALA A 495 27.49 2.24 37.20
C ALA A 495 26.99 1.11 38.12
N ASP A 496 27.00 1.32 39.44
CA ASP A 496 26.47 0.36 40.43
C ASP A 496 24.92 0.30 40.42
N GLY A 497 24.26 1.33 39.86
CA GLY A 497 22.82 1.38 39.57
C GLY A 497 22.41 0.75 38.24
N CYS A 498 23.36 0.35 37.40
CA CYS A 498 23.14 -0.30 36.11
C CYS A 498 23.22 -1.83 36.23
N SER A 499 22.25 -2.55 35.66
CA SER A 499 22.32 -4.00 35.42
C SER A 499 22.79 -4.26 33.98
N LEU A 500 23.61 -5.28 33.74
CA LEU A 500 23.99 -5.68 32.37
C LEU A 500 22.96 -6.58 31.70
N HIS A 501 22.90 -6.46 30.37
CA HIS A 501 22.37 -7.44 29.44
C HIS A 501 23.49 -8.42 29.02
N PRO A 502 23.21 -9.70 28.71
CA PRO A 502 24.24 -10.68 28.30
C PRO A 502 25.05 -10.29 27.07
N LEU A 503 24.39 -9.75 26.03
CA LEU A 503 25.02 -9.37 24.77
C LEU A 503 25.51 -7.93 24.82
N SER A 504 26.64 -7.64 24.17
CA SER A 504 27.12 -6.28 23.95
C SER A 504 26.18 -5.49 23.04
N SER A 505 26.34 -4.16 23.03
CA SER A 505 25.52 -3.23 22.25
C SER A 505 25.60 -3.48 20.74
N TRP A 506 26.77 -3.89 20.23
CA TRP A 506 26.93 -4.30 18.84
C TRP A 506 26.19 -5.61 18.54
N MET A 507 26.41 -6.66 19.35
CA MET A 507 25.73 -7.94 19.17
C MET A 507 24.22 -7.80 19.29
N TRP A 508 23.73 -6.98 20.22
CA TRP A 508 22.31 -6.67 20.37
C TRP A 508 21.74 -5.93 19.16
N PHE A 509 22.45 -4.90 18.65
CA PHE A 509 22.08 -4.21 17.41
C PHE A 509 21.93 -5.22 16.25
N LEU A 510 22.90 -6.11 16.06
CA LEU A 510 22.82 -7.17 15.03
C LEU A 510 21.64 -8.12 15.27
N MET A 511 21.43 -8.58 16.49
CA MET A 511 20.33 -9.50 16.82
C MET A 511 18.97 -8.88 16.49
N CYS A 512 18.79 -7.58 16.77
CA CYS A 512 17.58 -6.85 16.43
C CYS A 512 17.36 -6.64 14.92
N THR A 513 18.36 -6.85 14.06
CA THR A 513 18.16 -6.86 12.59
C THR A 513 17.62 -8.19 12.06
N ILE A 514 17.72 -9.29 12.82
CA ILE A 514 17.33 -10.63 12.36
C ILE A 514 15.89 -10.70 11.80
N PRO A 515 14.84 -10.13 12.44
CA PRO A 515 13.46 -10.26 11.93
C PRO A 515 13.31 -9.67 10.53
N LEU A 516 13.87 -8.47 10.33
CA LEU A 516 13.89 -7.76 9.07
C LEU A 516 14.71 -8.52 8.00
N VAL A 517 15.89 -9.03 8.38
CA VAL A 517 16.72 -9.85 7.49
C VAL A 517 15.96 -11.10 7.03
N THR A 518 15.29 -11.82 7.94
CA THR A 518 14.50 -13.00 7.58
C THR A 518 13.29 -12.68 6.72
N TYR A 519 12.57 -11.59 7.01
CA TYR A 519 11.40 -11.16 6.24
C TYR A 519 11.78 -10.72 4.81
N GLN A 520 12.83 -9.91 4.67
CA GLN A 520 13.30 -9.44 3.37
C GLN A 520 13.93 -10.60 2.57
N LEU A 521 14.65 -11.52 3.22
CA LEU A 521 15.11 -12.77 2.60
C LEU A 521 13.93 -13.60 2.07
N MET A 522 12.88 -13.79 2.87
CA MET A 522 11.66 -14.48 2.41
C MET A 522 11.02 -13.80 1.21
N ARG A 523 10.88 -12.46 1.18
CA ARG A 523 10.35 -11.72 0.02
C ARG A 523 11.21 -11.90 -1.23
N SER A 524 12.53 -11.77 -1.11
CA SER A 524 13.43 -11.94 -2.25
C SER A 524 13.36 -13.34 -2.87
N LEU A 525 13.41 -14.39 -2.05
CA LEU A 525 13.30 -15.78 -2.51
C LEU A 525 11.89 -16.13 -3.01
N SER A 526 10.84 -15.49 -2.48
CA SER A 526 9.47 -15.59 -3.01
C SER A 526 9.34 -14.96 -4.39
N ALA A 527 10.00 -13.83 -4.64
CA ALA A 527 10.03 -13.21 -5.97
C ALA A 527 10.84 -14.04 -6.98
N VAL A 528 11.94 -14.68 -6.55
CA VAL A 528 12.65 -15.69 -7.36
C VAL A 528 11.74 -16.86 -7.69
N GLN A 529 11.03 -17.44 -6.71
CA GLN A 529 10.12 -18.55 -6.95
C GLN A 529 8.94 -18.18 -7.88
N LEU A 530 8.46 -16.93 -7.83
CA LEU A 530 7.46 -16.41 -8.77
C LEU A 530 8.04 -16.28 -10.19
N HIS A 531 9.24 -15.70 -10.34
CA HIS A 531 9.97 -15.60 -11.61
C HIS A 531 10.26 -16.97 -12.23
N GLU A 532 10.73 -17.95 -11.45
CA GLU A 532 10.96 -19.33 -11.91
C GLU A 532 9.67 -20.00 -12.39
N LYS A 533 8.55 -19.81 -11.67
CA LYS A 533 7.25 -20.32 -12.11
C LYS A 533 6.83 -19.65 -13.41
N LEU A 534 6.82 -18.32 -13.45
CA LEU A 534 6.41 -17.54 -14.63
C LEU A 534 7.23 -17.88 -15.86
N SER A 535 8.57 -17.91 -15.74
CA SER A 535 9.46 -18.22 -16.85
C SER A 535 9.18 -19.61 -17.42
N ARG A 536 9.04 -20.63 -16.56
CA ARG A 536 8.70 -22.00 -16.99
C ARG A 536 7.37 -22.05 -17.74
N GLU A 537 6.29 -21.55 -17.15
CA GLU A 537 4.96 -21.73 -17.75
C GLU A 537 4.79 -20.88 -19.04
N LEU A 538 5.51 -19.76 -19.16
CA LEU A 538 5.55 -18.93 -20.36
C LEU A 538 6.56 -19.41 -21.43
N GLU A 539 7.58 -20.20 -21.06
CA GLU A 539 8.49 -20.89 -22.00
C GLU A 539 7.89 -22.20 -22.53
N ASP A 540 7.21 -22.98 -21.69
CA ASP A 540 6.58 -24.24 -22.09
C ASP A 540 5.44 -24.00 -23.10
N SER A 541 4.76 -22.83 -23.03
CA SER A 541 3.84 -22.35 -24.07
C SER A 541 4.47 -22.26 -25.47
N VAL A 542 5.80 -22.15 -25.54
CA VAL A 542 6.58 -22.07 -26.79
C VAL A 542 7.17 -23.43 -27.17
N CYS A 543 7.35 -24.37 -26.24
CA CYS A 543 8.13 -25.61 -26.43
C CYS A 543 7.39 -26.90 -26.05
N GLY A 544 6.47 -27.33 -26.91
CA GLY A 544 5.81 -28.64 -26.81
C GLY A 544 6.74 -29.83 -27.13
N SER A 545 7.68 -30.15 -26.23
CA SER A 545 8.49 -31.38 -26.27
C SER A 545 9.17 -31.65 -24.92
N ASN A 546 9.12 -32.88 -24.43
CA ASN A 546 9.71 -33.32 -23.16
C ASN A 546 11.15 -32.80 -22.94
N LYS A 547 11.30 -31.82 -22.03
CA LYS A 547 12.56 -31.61 -21.31
C LYS A 547 12.48 -32.34 -19.97
N SER A 548 13.55 -33.05 -19.63
CA SER A 548 13.79 -33.52 -18.25
C SER A 548 14.02 -32.32 -17.32
N GLU A 549 14.12 -32.57 -16.01
CA GLU A 549 14.30 -31.55 -14.95
C GLU A 549 15.70 -30.89 -14.95
N GLY A 550 16.22 -30.53 -16.13
CA GLY A 550 17.45 -29.76 -16.31
C GLY A 550 17.20 -28.26 -16.27
N PHE A 551 17.79 -27.58 -15.29
CA PHE A 551 17.84 -26.11 -15.22
C PHE A 551 18.35 -25.49 -16.54
N CYS A 552 17.73 -24.38 -16.97
CA CYS A 552 18.39 -23.46 -17.89
C CYS A 552 19.68 -22.92 -17.23
N GLY A 553 20.72 -22.72 -18.04
CA GLY A 553 22.13 -22.66 -17.59
C GLY A 553 22.57 -21.47 -16.72
N SER A 554 21.65 -20.66 -16.22
CA SER A 554 21.89 -19.60 -15.23
C SER A 554 20.96 -19.82 -14.04
N GLY A 555 21.52 -20.07 -12.85
CA GLY A 555 20.72 -20.26 -11.65
C GLY A 555 20.08 -18.97 -11.12
N PRO A 556 19.25 -19.08 -10.07
CA PRO A 556 18.38 -17.99 -9.60
C PRO A 556 19.13 -16.68 -9.33
N PRO A 557 18.74 -15.56 -9.97
CA PRO A 557 19.52 -14.34 -9.96
C PRO A 557 19.44 -13.60 -8.61
N THR A 558 20.45 -12.76 -8.38
CA THR A 558 20.60 -11.97 -7.17
C THR A 558 19.52 -10.88 -7.08
N VAL A 559 18.79 -10.82 -5.97
CA VAL A 559 17.66 -9.89 -5.83
C VAL A 559 18.07 -8.59 -5.16
N LEU A 560 17.87 -7.47 -5.84
CA LEU A 560 18.03 -6.14 -5.26
C LEU A 560 16.67 -5.67 -4.76
N ILE A 561 16.36 -5.93 -3.49
CA ILE A 561 15.12 -5.44 -2.87
C ILE A 561 15.14 -3.91 -2.96
N PRO A 562 14.11 -3.27 -3.54
CA PRO A 562 14.10 -1.83 -3.77
C PRO A 562 14.16 -1.08 -2.44
N ASP A 563 14.92 0.01 -2.42
CA ASP A 563 14.99 0.93 -1.30
C ASP A 563 14.55 2.33 -1.73
N ARG A 564 14.39 3.25 -0.76
CA ARG A 564 13.90 4.61 -1.03
C ARG A 564 14.67 5.33 -2.15
N VAL A 565 15.97 5.04 -2.34
CA VAL A 565 16.80 5.70 -3.37
C VAL A 565 16.64 5.04 -4.74
N ASP A 566 16.25 3.76 -4.83
CA ASP A 566 15.81 3.15 -6.09
C ASP A 566 14.38 3.56 -6.48
N ALA A 567 13.53 3.86 -5.49
CA ALA A 567 12.12 4.14 -5.70
C ALA A 567 11.86 5.46 -6.45
N PRO A 568 10.89 5.50 -7.40
CA PRO A 568 10.44 6.74 -8.01
C PRO A 568 9.96 7.74 -6.95
N LYS A 569 10.43 8.99 -7.01
CA LYS A 569 10.12 10.03 -6.01
C LYS A 569 8.61 10.24 -5.78
N CYS A 570 7.79 9.99 -6.79
CA CYS A 570 6.34 10.09 -6.75
C CYS A 570 5.64 9.02 -5.89
N MET A 571 6.32 7.93 -5.52
CA MET A 571 5.77 6.88 -4.64
C MET A 571 6.01 7.17 -3.15
N LEU A 572 6.83 8.17 -2.82
CA LEU A 572 7.27 8.47 -1.47
C LEU A 572 6.40 9.58 -0.85
N SER A 573 5.42 9.16 -0.05
CA SER A 573 4.57 10.06 0.75
C SER A 573 5.33 10.70 1.91
N ASP A 574 4.70 11.66 2.62
CA ASP A 574 5.27 12.33 3.80
C ASP A 574 5.74 11.34 4.89
N VAL A 575 5.06 10.21 5.02
CA VAL A 575 5.41 9.10 5.94
C VAL A 575 6.75 8.44 5.54
N ASN A 576 7.10 8.50 4.26
CA ASN A 576 8.30 7.91 3.66
C ASN A 576 9.37 8.93 3.22
N HIS A 577 9.26 10.20 3.61
CA HIS A 577 10.19 11.28 3.28
C HIS A 577 11.68 10.93 3.56
N PHE A 578 12.56 11.28 2.62
CA PHE A 578 14.02 11.11 2.74
C PHE A 578 14.62 12.06 3.79
N THR A 579 15.51 11.57 4.65
CA THR A 579 16.47 12.48 5.29
C THR A 579 17.67 12.73 4.37
N GLN A 580 18.42 13.82 4.60
CA GLN A 580 19.70 14.04 3.92
C GLN A 580 20.66 12.84 4.07
N PHE A 581 20.58 12.12 5.19
CA PHE A 581 21.36 10.90 5.44
C PHE A 581 20.89 9.68 4.63
N ASP A 582 19.64 9.63 4.15
CA ASP A 582 19.20 8.58 3.23
C ASP A 582 19.92 8.72 1.88
N LEU A 583 20.09 9.96 1.41
CA LEU A 583 20.84 10.31 0.19
C LEU A 583 22.38 10.15 0.32
N GLU A 584 22.87 9.72 1.49
CA GLU A 584 24.26 9.31 1.69
C GLU A 584 24.47 7.79 1.57
N VAL A 585 23.43 6.99 1.33
CA VAL A 585 23.54 5.51 1.27
C VAL A 585 24.49 5.05 0.15
N ASP A 586 24.46 5.70 -1.01
CA ASP A 586 25.38 5.38 -2.12
C ASP A 586 26.84 5.72 -1.75
N LYS A 587 27.05 6.87 -1.09
CA LYS A 587 28.38 7.36 -0.65
C LYS A 587 28.97 6.53 0.48
N THR A 588 28.13 5.80 1.22
CA THR A 588 28.52 4.97 2.37
C THR A 588 28.54 3.46 2.06
N THR A 589 28.09 3.07 0.87
CA THR A 589 28.25 1.73 0.30
C THR A 589 29.68 1.55 -0.20
N SER A 590 30.29 0.36 -0.09
CA SER A 590 31.68 0.15 -0.52
C SER A 590 31.82 -0.02 -2.04
N PRO A 591 33.02 0.19 -2.63
CA PRO A 591 33.22 -0.03 -4.07
C PRO A 591 32.97 -1.49 -4.53
N GLU A 592 33.28 -2.48 -3.69
CA GLU A 592 32.95 -3.91 -3.96
C GLU A 592 31.43 -4.09 -3.98
N ASP A 593 30.74 -3.56 -2.97
CA ASP A 593 29.28 -3.59 -2.87
C ASP A 593 28.58 -2.93 -4.08
N VAL A 594 29.06 -1.77 -4.54
CA VAL A 594 28.52 -1.08 -5.72
C VAL A 594 28.77 -1.92 -6.99
N HIS A 595 29.92 -2.57 -7.11
CA HIS A 595 30.20 -3.47 -8.23
C HIS A 595 29.25 -4.69 -8.22
N LEU A 596 29.04 -5.32 -7.06
CA LEU A 596 28.08 -6.43 -6.89
C LEU A 596 26.64 -6.00 -7.22
N ASP A 597 26.18 -4.86 -6.69
CA ASP A 597 24.87 -4.28 -7.01
C ASP A 597 24.73 -3.93 -8.50
N THR A 598 25.83 -3.62 -9.19
CA THR A 598 25.83 -3.33 -10.64
C THR A 598 25.74 -4.62 -11.46
N VAL A 599 26.54 -5.64 -11.14
CA VAL A 599 26.52 -6.95 -11.82
C VAL A 599 25.13 -7.58 -11.72
N ALA A 600 24.47 -7.48 -10.56
CA ALA A 600 23.12 -7.98 -10.33
C ALA A 600 22.00 -7.26 -11.11
N ARG A 601 22.27 -6.12 -11.78
CA ARG A 601 21.31 -5.45 -12.68
C ARG A 601 21.54 -5.76 -14.17
N VAL A 602 22.77 -6.04 -14.55
CA VAL A 602 23.15 -6.25 -15.97
C VAL A 602 22.67 -7.60 -16.53
N THR A 603 22.32 -8.55 -15.66
CA THR A 603 21.87 -9.91 -16.00
C THR A 603 20.51 -10.02 -16.70
N ASN A 604 19.79 -8.91 -16.96
CA ASN A 604 18.36 -8.94 -17.31
C ASN A 604 18.01 -8.43 -18.72
N VAL A 605 18.86 -8.63 -19.72
CA VAL A 605 18.59 -8.21 -21.11
C VAL A 605 18.02 -9.37 -21.93
N GLY A 606 16.69 -9.37 -22.16
CA GLY A 606 16.03 -10.22 -23.17
C GLY A 606 15.12 -11.35 -22.67
N ASN A 607 14.83 -11.44 -21.37
CA ASN A 607 14.00 -12.51 -20.80
C ASN A 607 12.49 -12.31 -21.04
N ILE A 608 11.74 -13.43 -21.06
CA ILE A 608 10.27 -13.45 -21.18
C ILE A 608 9.58 -12.97 -19.89
N CYS A 609 10.22 -13.14 -18.72
CA CYS A 609 9.73 -12.71 -17.42
C CYS A 609 10.63 -11.58 -16.85
N PRO A 610 10.06 -10.54 -16.19
CA PRO A 610 10.82 -9.50 -15.49
C PRO A 610 11.75 -10.05 -14.41
N HIS A 611 12.73 -9.26 -13.97
CA HIS A 611 13.66 -9.68 -12.92
C HIS A 611 12.91 -9.90 -11.60
N PRO A 612 13.34 -10.82 -10.71
CA PRO A 612 12.79 -10.93 -9.35
C PRO A 612 12.85 -9.62 -8.54
N SER A 613 13.70 -8.67 -8.92
CA SER A 613 13.73 -7.33 -8.30
C SER A 613 12.56 -6.45 -8.77
N ASP A 614 12.18 -6.56 -10.04
CA ASP A 614 11.09 -5.79 -10.67
C ASP A 614 9.73 -6.30 -10.16
N LEU A 615 9.59 -7.62 -10.00
CA LEU A 615 8.38 -8.27 -9.48
C LEU A 615 8.03 -7.86 -8.03
N LEU A 616 8.97 -7.28 -7.27
CA LEU A 616 8.71 -6.81 -5.90
C LEU A 616 7.80 -5.57 -5.87
N GLU A 617 7.85 -4.71 -6.88
CA GLU A 617 6.96 -3.55 -6.98
C GLU A 617 5.51 -4.01 -7.24
N ALA A 618 5.32 -4.81 -8.29
CA ALA A 618 4.02 -5.35 -8.68
C ALA A 618 3.34 -6.23 -7.61
N THR A 619 4.11 -6.81 -6.69
CA THR A 619 3.58 -7.65 -5.59
C THR A 619 3.41 -6.91 -4.27
N THR A 620 3.66 -5.60 -4.19
CA THR A 620 3.60 -4.82 -2.94
C THR A 620 2.46 -3.80 -2.94
N LEU A 621 1.47 -4.00 -2.05
CA LEU A 621 0.34 -3.08 -1.91
C LEU A 621 0.73 -1.77 -1.22
N LEU A 622 0.01 -0.68 -1.49
CA LEU A 622 0.12 0.59 -0.73
C LEU A 622 0.01 0.38 0.80
N ALA A 623 -0.83 -0.58 1.24
CA ALA A 623 -1.02 -0.92 2.65
C ALA A 623 0.21 -1.55 3.34
N ALA A 624 1.21 -2.02 2.58
CA ALA A 624 2.52 -2.41 3.13
C ALA A 624 3.40 -1.21 3.50
N ARG A 625 3.16 -0.04 2.88
CA ARG A 625 3.89 1.23 3.05
C ARG A 625 5.41 1.14 2.80
N ASP A 626 5.85 0.15 2.01
CA ASP A 626 7.25 -0.05 1.64
C ASP A 626 7.79 1.09 0.76
N ALA A 627 9.07 1.02 0.37
CA ALA A 627 9.71 2.01 -0.51
C ALA A 627 9.03 2.14 -1.89
N VAL A 628 8.42 1.06 -2.38
CA VAL A 628 7.68 1.00 -3.65
C VAL A 628 6.27 0.46 -3.43
N ASN A 629 5.36 0.74 -4.35
CA ASN A 629 4.02 0.18 -4.36
C ASN A 629 3.53 -0.05 -5.81
N LEU A 630 2.50 -0.88 -5.95
CA LEU A 630 2.02 -1.34 -7.24
C LEU A 630 1.21 -0.31 -8.08
N GLU A 631 0.79 0.83 -7.53
CA GLU A 631 -0.29 1.65 -8.10
C GLU A 631 0.04 2.27 -9.47
N ARG A 632 1.32 2.54 -9.74
CA ARG A 632 1.76 3.00 -11.07
C ARG A 632 1.72 1.87 -12.11
N LEU A 633 2.05 0.64 -11.71
CA LEU A 633 1.98 -0.54 -12.58
C LEU A 633 0.54 -1.04 -12.77
N GLU A 634 -0.33 -0.91 -11.75
CA GLU A 634 -1.78 -1.13 -11.83
C GLU A 634 -2.36 -0.29 -12.98
N LEU A 635 -2.12 1.02 -12.98
CA LEU A 635 -2.61 1.94 -14.03
C LEU A 635 -2.12 1.56 -15.44
N LEU A 636 -0.84 1.18 -15.58
CA LEU A 636 -0.25 0.76 -16.84
C LEU A 636 -0.85 -0.59 -17.31
N GLY A 637 -1.00 -1.54 -16.40
CA GLY A 637 -1.52 -2.88 -16.65
C GLY A 637 -3.02 -2.92 -16.96
N ASP A 638 -3.84 -2.17 -16.23
CA ASP A 638 -5.26 -1.89 -16.55
C ASP A 638 -5.37 -1.44 -18.00
N SER A 639 -4.60 -0.44 -18.42
CA SER A 639 -4.70 0.10 -19.78
C SER A 639 -4.41 -0.93 -20.88
N LEU A 640 -3.48 -1.87 -20.65
CA LEU A 640 -3.23 -2.98 -21.58
C LEU A 640 -4.31 -4.07 -21.48
N LEU A 641 -4.79 -4.37 -20.28
CA LEU A 641 -5.84 -5.35 -20.01
C LEU A 641 -7.16 -4.92 -20.68
N GLN A 642 -7.54 -3.64 -20.60
CA GLN A 642 -8.70 -3.11 -21.33
C GLN A 642 -8.52 -3.26 -22.85
N LEU A 643 -7.34 -2.91 -23.41
CA LEU A 643 -7.09 -3.04 -24.84
C LEU A 643 -7.16 -4.49 -25.34
N ILE A 644 -6.45 -5.42 -24.70
CA ILE A 644 -6.44 -6.83 -25.10
C ILE A 644 -7.76 -7.53 -24.79
N GLY A 645 -8.44 -7.17 -23.71
CA GLY A 645 -9.80 -7.63 -23.39
C GLY A 645 -10.83 -7.12 -24.40
N THR A 646 -10.79 -5.84 -24.77
CA THR A 646 -11.59 -5.25 -25.86
C THR A 646 -11.38 -6.02 -27.16
N LEU A 647 -10.14 -6.24 -27.58
CA LEU A 647 -9.82 -6.93 -28.83
C LEU A 647 -10.25 -8.41 -28.84
N THR A 648 -10.05 -9.10 -27.72
CA THR A 648 -10.47 -10.51 -27.57
C THR A 648 -12.00 -10.63 -27.59
N VAL A 649 -12.73 -9.66 -27.04
CA VAL A 649 -14.19 -9.61 -27.12
C VAL A 649 -14.69 -9.18 -28.49
N TYR A 650 -14.06 -8.20 -29.12
CA TYR A 650 -14.41 -7.68 -30.46
C TYR A 650 -14.35 -8.77 -31.54
N SER A 651 -13.26 -9.55 -31.54
CA SER A 651 -12.99 -10.61 -32.52
C SER A 651 -13.83 -11.88 -32.33
N ASN A 652 -14.22 -12.20 -31.09
CA ASN A 652 -15.01 -13.39 -30.78
C ASN A 652 -16.53 -13.10 -30.62
N SER A 653 -16.99 -11.91 -31.00
CA SER A 653 -18.40 -11.50 -30.92
C SER A 653 -19.01 -11.23 -32.30
N PRO A 654 -20.27 -11.66 -32.56
CA PRO A 654 -20.92 -11.49 -33.87
C PRO A 654 -20.87 -10.06 -34.40
N SER A 655 -20.78 -9.88 -35.72
CA SER A 655 -20.68 -8.56 -36.38
C SER A 655 -21.83 -7.59 -36.09
N LEU A 656 -23.01 -8.14 -35.78
CA LEU A 656 -24.22 -7.42 -35.40
C LEU A 656 -24.31 -7.10 -33.90
N ALA A 657 -23.34 -7.54 -33.08
CA ALA A 657 -23.31 -7.20 -31.66
C ALA A 657 -22.99 -5.71 -31.46
N ASP A 658 -23.75 -5.07 -30.57
CA ASP A 658 -23.68 -3.66 -30.21
C ASP A 658 -22.67 -3.39 -29.09
N GLU A 659 -22.45 -2.10 -28.79
CA GLU A 659 -21.58 -1.67 -27.68
C GLU A 659 -22.01 -2.31 -26.35
N GLY A 660 -23.31 -2.33 -26.02
CA GLY A 660 -23.79 -2.88 -24.75
C GLY A 660 -23.45 -4.36 -24.55
N TYR A 661 -23.58 -5.19 -25.60
CA TYR A 661 -23.14 -6.58 -25.56
C TYR A 661 -21.62 -6.72 -25.39
N LEU A 662 -20.85 -5.93 -26.15
CA LEU A 662 -19.38 -5.96 -26.13
C LEU A 662 -18.83 -5.48 -24.77
N SER A 663 -19.31 -4.35 -24.25
CA SER A 663 -18.97 -3.80 -22.94
C SER A 663 -19.35 -4.75 -21.79
N SER A 664 -20.50 -5.42 -21.88
CA SER A 664 -20.89 -6.46 -20.90
C SER A 664 -19.90 -7.64 -20.88
N ARG A 665 -19.51 -8.15 -22.06
CA ARG A 665 -18.53 -9.24 -22.17
C ARG A 665 -17.11 -8.82 -21.78
N ARG A 666 -16.68 -7.60 -22.12
CA ARG A 666 -15.41 -7.01 -21.65
C ARG A 666 -15.39 -6.96 -20.13
N THR A 667 -16.41 -6.35 -19.53
CA THR A 667 -16.53 -6.20 -18.08
C THR A 667 -16.49 -7.55 -17.36
N SER A 668 -17.17 -8.58 -17.88
CA SER A 668 -17.08 -9.94 -17.31
C SER A 668 -15.66 -10.49 -17.37
N LEU A 669 -14.98 -10.37 -18.52
CA LEU A 669 -13.64 -10.91 -18.77
C LEU A 669 -12.54 -10.23 -17.94
N VAL A 670 -12.58 -8.90 -17.79
CA VAL A 670 -11.53 -8.12 -17.09
C VAL A 670 -11.90 -7.76 -15.65
N SER A 671 -13.05 -8.21 -15.14
CA SER A 671 -13.50 -7.88 -13.77
C SER A 671 -12.49 -8.26 -12.69
N ASN A 672 -12.38 -7.42 -11.65
CA ASN A 672 -11.56 -7.71 -10.46
C ASN A 672 -11.96 -9.05 -9.79
N ALA A 673 -13.21 -9.48 -9.94
CA ALA A 673 -13.66 -10.80 -9.51
C ALA A 673 -12.96 -11.94 -10.28
N ASN A 674 -12.97 -11.89 -11.62
CA ASN A 674 -12.28 -12.89 -12.45
C ASN A 674 -10.76 -12.85 -12.21
N LEU A 675 -10.15 -11.66 -12.10
CA LEU A 675 -8.72 -11.51 -11.79
C LEU A 675 -8.36 -12.11 -10.42
N CYS A 676 -9.20 -11.90 -9.39
CA CYS A 676 -9.04 -12.52 -8.08
C CYS A 676 -9.15 -14.05 -8.16
N ASP A 677 -10.17 -14.58 -8.83
CA ASP A 677 -10.35 -16.03 -9.02
C ASP A 677 -9.15 -16.66 -9.76
N ILE A 678 -8.59 -15.98 -10.77
CA ILE A 678 -7.35 -16.38 -11.45
C ILE A 678 -6.17 -16.38 -10.47
N ALA A 679 -5.97 -15.31 -9.69
CA ALA A 679 -4.88 -15.20 -8.71
C ALA A 679 -4.96 -16.29 -7.61
N VAL A 680 -6.17 -16.60 -7.15
CA VAL A 680 -6.45 -17.66 -6.16
C VAL A 680 -6.21 -19.05 -6.78
N ARG A 681 -6.70 -19.30 -7.99
CA ARG A 681 -6.49 -20.55 -8.76
C ARG A 681 -5.01 -20.83 -9.02
N LEU A 682 -4.24 -19.81 -9.37
CA LEU A 682 -2.78 -19.90 -9.56
C LEU A 682 -2.01 -19.97 -8.23
N GLY A 683 -2.69 -19.69 -7.10
CA GLY A 683 -2.17 -19.70 -5.75
C GLY A 683 -1.21 -18.56 -5.44
N TRP A 684 -1.34 -17.43 -6.15
CA TRP A 684 -0.40 -16.30 -6.17
C TRP A 684 -0.57 -15.30 -5.02
N SER A 685 -1.69 -15.34 -4.28
CA SER A 685 -1.89 -14.53 -3.08
C SER A 685 -0.78 -14.70 -2.02
N ARG A 686 0.00 -15.78 -2.08
CA ARG A 686 1.19 -16.01 -1.22
C ARG A 686 2.37 -15.06 -1.49
N TYR A 687 2.42 -14.45 -2.67
CA TYR A 687 3.51 -13.54 -3.07
C TYR A 687 3.18 -12.08 -2.75
N CYS A 688 1.91 -11.77 -2.47
CA CYS A 688 1.42 -10.44 -2.15
C CYS A 688 1.97 -9.94 -0.81
N THR A 689 2.61 -8.78 -0.81
CA THR A 689 3.01 -8.04 0.39
C THR A 689 1.92 -7.01 0.71
N SER A 690 0.97 -7.36 1.59
CA SER A 690 -0.26 -6.59 1.78
C SER A 690 -0.36 -5.72 3.04
N GLN A 691 0.57 -5.85 4.00
CA GLN A 691 0.52 -5.15 5.28
C GLN A 691 1.92 -4.78 5.79
N VAL A 692 2.00 -3.72 6.59
CA VAL A 692 3.23 -3.28 7.27
C VAL A 692 3.82 -4.45 8.08
N TYR A 693 5.12 -4.71 7.94
CA TYR A 693 5.78 -5.72 8.76
C TYR A 693 6.05 -5.18 10.17
N PHE A 694 5.44 -5.81 11.17
CA PHE A 694 5.60 -5.46 12.58
C PHE A 694 6.00 -6.72 13.37
N PRO A 695 7.31 -6.97 13.58
CA PRO A 695 7.83 -8.17 14.23
C PRO A 695 7.17 -8.64 15.53
N PRO A 696 6.73 -7.80 16.48
CA PRO A 696 6.03 -8.30 17.68
C PRO A 696 4.79 -9.15 17.36
N ASP A 697 4.08 -8.83 16.28
CA ASP A 697 2.85 -9.52 15.88
C ASP A 697 3.05 -10.46 14.68
N HIS A 698 4.16 -10.33 13.92
CA HIS A 698 4.39 -11.02 12.63
C HIS A 698 5.67 -11.89 12.58
N PHE A 699 6.56 -11.88 13.58
CA PHE A 699 7.83 -12.62 13.52
C PHE A 699 7.74 -14.03 14.12
N LEU A 700 8.31 -15.00 13.41
CA LEU A 700 8.66 -16.32 13.94
C LEU A 700 10.18 -16.48 13.83
N PHE A 701 10.82 -16.86 14.93
CA PHE A 701 12.26 -17.15 14.91
C PHE A 701 12.52 -18.41 14.05
N PRO A 702 13.63 -18.47 13.28
CA PRO A 702 13.97 -19.66 12.50
C PRO A 702 13.95 -20.94 13.36
N CYS A 703 13.49 -22.05 12.78
CA CYS A 703 13.22 -23.34 13.44
C CYS A 703 12.07 -23.37 14.47
N PHE A 704 11.39 -22.25 14.75
CA PHE A 704 10.16 -22.20 15.56
C PHE A 704 8.89 -22.09 14.71
N THR A 705 7.74 -22.36 15.33
CA THR A 705 6.37 -22.17 14.83
C THR A 705 5.47 -21.83 16.01
N VAL A 706 4.27 -21.27 15.76
CA VAL A 706 3.22 -21.17 16.79
C VAL A 706 2.88 -22.56 17.33
N SER A 707 2.71 -22.69 18.65
CA SER A 707 2.39 -23.93 19.34
C SER A 707 1.00 -24.43 19.01
N SER A 708 0.84 -25.75 18.88
CA SER A 708 -0.48 -26.38 18.72
C SER A 708 -1.27 -26.51 20.03
N THR A 709 -0.67 -26.19 21.18
CA THR A 709 -1.32 -26.29 22.49
C THR A 709 -2.21 -25.09 22.82
N ILE A 710 -1.84 -23.91 22.29
CA ILE A 710 -2.65 -22.70 22.31
C ILE A 710 -3.47 -22.74 21.03
N GLY A 711 -4.77 -23.05 21.17
CA GLY A 711 -5.62 -23.49 20.06
C GLY A 711 -5.47 -22.65 18.80
N SER A 712 -5.05 -23.28 17.69
CA SER A 712 -4.65 -22.60 16.46
C SER A 712 -5.83 -21.88 15.80
N SER A 713 -6.03 -20.62 16.18
CA SER A 713 -7.08 -19.77 15.65
C SER A 713 -6.81 -19.41 14.19
N GLU A 714 -7.85 -19.50 13.36
CA GLU A 714 -7.83 -18.99 11.99
C GLU A 714 -7.71 -17.45 12.05
N GLY A 715 -6.48 -16.94 11.91
CA GLY A 715 -6.21 -15.51 12.01
C GLY A 715 -4.92 -15.11 12.72
N ASP A 716 -4.11 -16.03 13.25
CA ASP A 716 -2.79 -15.69 13.82
C ASP A 716 -1.91 -14.97 12.77
N THR A 717 -1.56 -13.72 13.04
CA THR A 717 -0.86 -12.80 12.13
C THR A 717 0.60 -13.19 11.83
N ARG A 718 1.15 -14.18 12.54
CA ARG A 718 2.45 -14.81 12.25
C ARG A 718 2.34 -15.90 11.18
N LEU A 719 1.14 -16.43 10.95
CA LEU A 719 0.86 -17.53 10.03
C LEU A 719 -0.10 -17.16 8.90
N PHE A 720 -0.92 -16.13 9.06
CA PHE A 720 -1.96 -15.71 8.11
C PHE A 720 -1.89 -14.21 7.84
N VAL A 721 -2.32 -13.83 6.64
CA VAL A 721 -2.49 -12.44 6.23
C VAL A 721 -3.88 -12.26 5.62
N ARG A 722 -4.53 -11.16 5.95
CA ARG A 722 -5.84 -10.80 5.38
C ARG A 722 -5.62 -10.04 4.08
N ILE A 723 -6.21 -10.50 2.99
CA ILE A 723 -6.17 -9.80 1.69
C ILE A 723 -7.61 -9.65 1.18
N TYR A 724 -7.91 -8.49 0.61
CA TYR A 724 -9.20 -8.17 0.00
C TYR A 724 -9.20 -8.58 -1.48
N ASP A 725 -10.34 -9.02 -1.99
CA ASP A 725 -10.47 -9.53 -3.36
C ASP A 725 -10.03 -8.48 -4.41
N LYS A 726 -10.31 -7.18 -4.20
CA LYS A 726 -9.81 -6.10 -5.08
C LYS A 726 -8.28 -6.08 -5.12
N ALA A 727 -7.61 -6.10 -3.96
CA ALA A 727 -6.16 -6.01 -3.87
C ALA A 727 -5.40 -7.19 -4.54
N LEU A 728 -6.06 -8.33 -4.75
CA LEU A 728 -5.50 -9.40 -5.58
C LEU A 728 -5.66 -9.13 -7.08
N ALA A 729 -6.72 -8.45 -7.51
CA ALA A 729 -6.87 -7.99 -8.89
C ALA A 729 -5.88 -6.87 -9.22
N ASP A 730 -5.74 -5.88 -8.33
CA ASP A 730 -4.80 -4.76 -8.46
C ASP A 730 -3.36 -5.27 -8.64
N MET A 731 -3.00 -6.35 -7.94
CA MET A 731 -1.73 -7.07 -8.10
C MET A 731 -1.59 -7.79 -9.45
N MET A 732 -2.68 -8.35 -10.00
CA MET A 732 -2.66 -8.99 -11.32
C MET A 732 -2.49 -7.94 -12.44
N GLU A 733 -3.17 -6.80 -12.32
CA GLU A 733 -3.01 -5.64 -13.20
C GLU A 733 -1.57 -5.11 -13.11
N ALA A 734 -1.02 -4.92 -11.91
CA ALA A 734 0.37 -4.50 -11.73
C ALA A 734 1.41 -5.51 -12.28
N LEU A 735 1.14 -6.82 -12.22
CA LEU A 735 1.99 -7.82 -12.88
C LEU A 735 1.95 -7.68 -14.41
N ILE A 736 0.79 -7.40 -15.01
CA ILE A 736 0.68 -7.09 -16.45
C ILE A 736 1.46 -5.82 -16.80
N GLY A 737 1.37 -4.78 -15.96
CA GLY A 737 2.16 -3.54 -16.09
C GLY A 737 3.67 -3.78 -16.00
N CYS A 738 4.13 -4.60 -15.05
CA CYS A 738 5.54 -4.98 -14.91
C CYS A 738 6.08 -5.71 -16.15
N PHE A 739 5.31 -6.66 -16.69
CA PHE A 739 5.68 -7.35 -17.93
C PHE A 739 5.72 -6.40 -19.14
N LEU A 740 4.77 -5.45 -19.24
CA LEU A 740 4.79 -4.45 -20.31
C LEU A 740 6.02 -3.53 -20.21
N GLN A 741 6.34 -3.07 -19.00
CA GLN A 741 7.43 -2.13 -18.73
C GLN A 741 8.82 -2.75 -18.92
N HIS A 742 9.04 -3.99 -18.46
CA HIS A 742 10.38 -4.62 -18.45
C HIS A 742 10.61 -5.61 -19.60
N CYS A 743 9.55 -6.24 -20.14
CA CYS A 743 9.64 -7.28 -21.17
C CYS A 743 8.84 -6.97 -22.45
N GLY A 744 8.13 -5.84 -22.49
CA GLY A 744 7.34 -5.41 -23.64
C GLY A 744 6.01 -6.14 -23.84
N ILE A 745 5.19 -5.58 -24.74
CA ILE A 745 3.80 -6.01 -24.98
C ILE A 745 3.65 -7.49 -25.38
N VAL A 746 4.63 -8.10 -26.06
CA VAL A 746 4.59 -9.53 -26.44
C VAL A 746 4.60 -10.43 -25.21
N SER A 747 5.45 -10.13 -24.22
CA SER A 747 5.55 -10.92 -23.00
C SER A 747 4.36 -10.68 -22.07
N ALA A 748 3.86 -9.44 -22.02
CA ALA A 748 2.60 -9.12 -21.33
C ALA A 748 1.39 -9.81 -21.99
N PHE A 749 1.37 -9.95 -23.31
CA PHE A 749 0.32 -10.70 -24.01
C PHE A 749 0.37 -12.19 -23.66
N LYS A 750 1.55 -12.84 -23.66
CA LYS A 750 1.68 -14.24 -23.21
C LYS A 750 1.15 -14.45 -21.79
N LEU A 751 1.38 -13.50 -20.88
CA LEU A 751 0.82 -13.52 -19.52
C LEU A 751 -0.72 -13.46 -19.54
N LEU A 752 -1.31 -12.63 -20.40
CA LEU A 752 -2.76 -12.58 -20.60
C LEU A 752 -3.32 -13.86 -21.26
N SER A 753 -2.57 -14.54 -22.14
CA SER A 753 -2.93 -15.87 -22.66
C SER A 753 -2.94 -16.90 -21.53
N TYR A 754 -1.90 -16.92 -20.68
CA TYR A 754 -1.81 -17.79 -19.50
C TYR A 754 -2.94 -17.58 -18.48
N PHE A 755 -3.49 -16.37 -18.39
CA PHE A 755 -4.67 -16.07 -17.56
C PHE A 755 -5.99 -16.59 -18.17
N GLY A 756 -6.01 -16.92 -19.47
CA GLY A 756 -7.21 -17.23 -20.24
C GLY A 756 -7.98 -15.99 -20.70
N ILE A 757 -7.33 -14.81 -20.71
CA ILE A 757 -7.92 -13.52 -21.09
C ILE A 757 -7.75 -13.23 -22.58
N SER A 758 -6.75 -13.83 -23.23
CA SER A 758 -6.45 -13.69 -24.65
C SER A 758 -6.15 -15.05 -25.30
N PRO A 759 -6.27 -15.20 -26.64
CA PRO A 759 -5.94 -16.46 -27.31
C PRO A 759 -4.44 -16.76 -27.33
N ASP A 760 -4.06 -18.04 -27.37
CA ASP A 760 -2.66 -18.46 -27.48
C ASP A 760 -2.01 -18.08 -28.81
N LEU A 761 -0.82 -17.46 -28.76
CA LEU A 761 0.02 -17.18 -29.93
C LEU A 761 0.50 -18.47 -30.60
N LYS A 762 -0.26 -18.97 -31.57
CA LYS A 762 0.11 -20.18 -32.33
C LYS A 762 1.41 -19.99 -33.10
N ARG A 763 2.37 -20.91 -32.92
CA ARG A 763 3.66 -20.95 -33.63
C ARG A 763 3.48 -20.77 -35.15
N LYS A 764 4.10 -19.72 -35.69
CA LYS A 764 4.74 -19.71 -37.01
C LYS A 764 6.09 -19.00 -36.87
N GLU A 765 7.10 -19.49 -37.57
CA GLU A 765 8.45 -18.89 -37.58
C GLU A 765 8.43 -17.66 -38.49
N VAL A 766 8.25 -16.47 -37.91
CA VAL A 766 8.17 -15.20 -38.65
C VAL A 766 8.85 -14.09 -37.85
N GLN A 767 9.51 -13.17 -38.57
CA GLN A 767 10.25 -12.04 -37.98
C GLN A 767 9.36 -10.91 -37.44
N ASP A 768 8.07 -10.91 -37.78
CA ASP A 768 7.09 -9.94 -37.28
C ASP A 768 6.07 -10.60 -36.34
N VAL A 769 6.37 -10.56 -35.05
CA VAL A 769 5.48 -11.06 -33.98
C VAL A 769 4.31 -10.11 -33.74
N MET A 770 4.44 -8.82 -34.07
CA MET A 770 3.38 -7.82 -33.86
C MET A 770 2.28 -7.96 -34.92
N GLY A 771 2.65 -8.09 -36.20
CA GLY A 771 1.72 -8.39 -37.28
C GLY A 771 0.99 -9.72 -37.06
N ILE A 772 1.65 -10.74 -36.48
CA ILE A 772 0.98 -11.97 -36.04
C ILE A 772 0.00 -11.71 -34.89
N LEU A 773 0.41 -10.99 -33.86
CA LEU A 773 -0.45 -10.66 -32.71
C LEU A 773 -1.72 -9.93 -33.16
N TRP A 774 -1.56 -8.85 -33.93
CA TRP A 774 -2.70 -8.08 -34.43
C TRP A 774 -3.53 -8.87 -35.43
N SER A 775 -2.96 -9.59 -36.40
CA SER A 775 -3.76 -10.42 -37.33
C SER A 775 -4.48 -11.60 -36.66
N GLN A 776 -4.00 -12.12 -35.53
CA GLN A 776 -4.73 -13.11 -34.73
C GLN A 776 -5.91 -12.49 -33.96
N LEU A 777 -5.80 -11.23 -33.53
CA LEU A 777 -6.83 -10.47 -32.82
C LEU A 777 -7.79 -9.68 -33.73
N LEU A 778 -7.41 -9.43 -34.99
CA LEU A 778 -8.12 -8.60 -35.97
C LEU A 778 -8.47 -9.41 -37.24
N ARG A 779 -8.81 -10.70 -37.09
CA ARG A 779 -9.02 -11.59 -38.25
C ARG A 779 -10.12 -11.07 -39.17
N PRO A 780 -9.85 -10.85 -40.47
CA PRO A 780 -10.87 -10.45 -41.44
C PRO A 780 -11.99 -11.50 -41.54
N ASP A 781 -11.66 -12.79 -41.48
CA ASP A 781 -12.63 -13.91 -41.57
C ASP A 781 -13.77 -13.87 -40.52
N LEU A 782 -13.61 -13.12 -39.43
CA LEU A 782 -14.59 -12.99 -38.33
C LEU A 782 -15.21 -11.58 -38.22
N THR A 783 -14.63 -10.60 -38.90
CA THR A 783 -15.29 -9.33 -39.23
C THR A 783 -15.84 -9.44 -40.65
N PRO A 784 -17.05 -10.00 -40.88
CA PRO A 784 -17.62 -10.07 -42.21
C PRO A 784 -17.79 -8.66 -42.77
N ASP A 785 -16.86 -8.28 -43.64
CA ASP A 785 -17.10 -7.30 -44.67
C ASP A 785 -18.33 -7.76 -45.47
N ILE A 786 -19.20 -6.81 -45.81
CA ILE A 786 -20.31 -7.09 -46.72
C ILE A 786 -19.68 -7.18 -48.11
N ASP A 787 -19.41 -8.41 -48.57
CA ASP A 787 -18.71 -8.73 -49.83
C ASP A 787 -19.54 -8.32 -51.06
N PHE A 788 -19.57 -7.01 -51.34
CA PHE A 788 -20.02 -6.43 -52.60
C PHE A 788 -18.97 -6.71 -53.69
N GLY A 789 -18.89 -7.97 -54.08
CA GLY A 789 -17.64 -8.61 -54.44
C GLY A 789 -16.88 -8.09 -55.66
N GLN A 790 -15.62 -7.74 -55.42
CA GLN A 790 -14.59 -7.64 -56.46
C GLN A 790 -13.98 -9.02 -56.77
N LYS A 791 -14.73 -9.84 -57.51
CA LYS A 791 -14.20 -11.12 -58.02
C LYS A 791 -13.20 -10.90 -59.17
N SER A 792 -11.91 -10.81 -58.83
CA SER A 792 -10.86 -11.16 -59.80
C SER A 792 -10.89 -12.68 -60.07
N CYS A 793 -10.69 -13.08 -61.33
CA CYS A 793 -10.95 -14.46 -61.76
C CYS A 793 -9.72 -15.37 -61.64
N VAL A 794 -9.84 -16.43 -60.83
CA VAL A 794 -8.93 -17.60 -60.83
C VAL A 794 -9.78 -18.88 -60.74
N PRO A 795 -9.54 -19.93 -61.57
CA PRO A 795 -10.50 -21.02 -61.73
C PRO A 795 -10.44 -22.08 -60.61
N THR A 796 -11.62 -22.50 -60.15
CA THR A 796 -11.80 -23.58 -59.18
C THR A 796 -11.44 -24.94 -59.76
N GLN A 797 -10.50 -25.67 -59.16
CA GLN A 797 -10.33 -27.11 -59.43
C GLN A 797 -11.30 -27.94 -58.56
N VAL A 798 -11.95 -28.92 -59.19
CA VAL A 798 -12.87 -29.85 -58.54
C VAL A 798 -12.10 -30.99 -57.87
N ILE A 799 -12.29 -31.18 -56.56
CA ILE A 799 -11.91 -32.41 -55.85
C ILE A 799 -13.18 -33.06 -55.31
N LYS A 800 -13.30 -34.38 -55.52
CA LYS A 800 -14.52 -35.16 -55.25
C LYS A 800 -14.64 -35.56 -53.78
N GLU A 801 -15.88 -35.76 -53.34
CA GLU A 801 -16.19 -36.38 -52.06
C GLU A 801 -15.65 -37.82 -51.97
N GLY A 802 -15.18 -38.22 -50.78
CA GLY A 802 -14.80 -39.59 -50.45
C GLY A 802 -15.67 -40.14 -49.31
N SER A 803 -16.42 -41.21 -49.57
CA SER A 803 -17.39 -41.80 -48.64
C SER A 803 -16.75 -42.74 -47.60
N GLY A 804 -17.22 -42.74 -46.33
CA GLY A 804 -16.92 -43.88 -45.44
C GLY A 804 -17.25 -43.82 -43.93
N LYS A 805 -18.43 -44.31 -43.55
CA LYS A 805 -18.72 -45.18 -42.37
C LYS A 805 -18.36 -44.76 -40.92
N GLN A 806 -19.40 -44.26 -40.25
CA GLN A 806 -19.89 -44.57 -38.88
C GLN A 806 -19.12 -45.55 -37.94
N ALA A 807 -18.94 -45.12 -36.68
CA ALA A 807 -19.36 -45.83 -35.44
C ALA A 807 -19.49 -44.77 -34.31
N ASN A 808 -20.65 -44.41 -33.75
CA ASN A 808 -21.66 -45.10 -32.91
C ASN A 808 -21.23 -45.41 -31.46
N GLY A 809 -21.92 -44.78 -30.48
CA GLY A 809 -21.77 -44.98 -29.02
C GLY A 809 -21.95 -43.67 -28.21
N ILE A 810 -23.15 -43.11 -27.98
CA ILE A 810 -24.20 -43.51 -26.99
C ILE A 810 -23.77 -43.25 -25.53
N ASN A 811 -24.52 -42.58 -24.62
CA ASN A 811 -25.74 -41.73 -24.65
C ASN A 811 -25.93 -41.07 -23.24
N SER A 812 -26.88 -40.17 -22.93
CA SER A 812 -27.42 -38.96 -23.61
C SER A 812 -28.57 -38.32 -22.79
N ALA A 813 -28.41 -37.14 -22.17
CA ALA A 813 -29.54 -36.34 -21.63
C ALA A 813 -29.15 -34.85 -21.45
N ASN A 814 -30.05 -33.86 -21.53
CA ASN A 814 -31.52 -33.94 -21.64
C ASN A 814 -32.12 -32.94 -22.65
N LYS A 815 -33.41 -33.08 -22.95
CA LYS A 815 -34.13 -32.47 -24.09
C LYS A 815 -35.16 -31.41 -23.65
N PHE A 816 -35.74 -30.73 -24.66
CA PHE A 816 -36.91 -29.83 -24.65
C PHE A 816 -36.60 -28.32 -24.49
N LEU A 817 -37.33 -27.41 -25.15
CA LEU A 817 -38.56 -27.55 -25.96
C LEU A 817 -38.48 -26.70 -27.24
N SER A 818 -38.98 -27.20 -28.37
CA SER A 818 -39.14 -26.44 -29.62
C SER A 818 -40.61 -26.12 -29.86
N SER A 819 -40.95 -24.85 -30.10
CA SER A 819 -42.25 -24.43 -30.63
C SER A 819 -42.09 -23.87 -32.05
N THR A 820 -42.98 -24.27 -32.95
CA THR A 820 -42.89 -23.94 -34.37
C THR A 820 -43.46 -22.55 -34.65
N VAL A 821 -42.66 -21.64 -35.19
CA VAL A 821 -43.12 -20.39 -35.80
C VAL A 821 -42.69 -20.38 -37.28
N SER A 822 -43.61 -20.01 -38.16
CA SER A 822 -43.46 -20.19 -39.61
C SER A 822 -42.33 -19.37 -40.23
N LYS A 823 -41.54 -20.00 -41.11
CA LYS A 823 -40.64 -19.29 -42.03
C LYS A 823 -41.42 -18.40 -43.00
N LYS A 824 -41.61 -17.13 -42.66
CA LYS A 824 -42.03 -16.07 -43.60
C LYS A 824 -41.68 -14.66 -43.10
N ALA A 825 -40.38 -14.40 -42.98
CA ALA A 825 -39.84 -13.04 -43.08
C ALA A 825 -39.23 -12.88 -44.48
N LEU A 826 -39.42 -11.72 -45.12
CA LEU A 826 -38.80 -11.44 -46.41
C LEU A 826 -37.32 -11.14 -46.19
N GLU A 827 -36.45 -11.78 -46.97
CA GLU A 827 -35.10 -11.28 -47.20
C GLU A 827 -35.22 -10.01 -48.06
N PRO A 828 -34.65 -8.86 -47.66
CA PRO A 828 -34.68 -7.66 -48.48
C PRO A 828 -33.68 -7.83 -49.64
N GLN A 829 -34.21 -8.03 -50.85
CA GLN A 829 -33.40 -7.88 -52.06
C GLN A 829 -32.91 -6.43 -52.15
N CYS A 830 -31.59 -6.26 -52.19
CA CYS A 830 -30.94 -4.96 -52.27
C CYS A 830 -30.18 -4.84 -53.59
N ASP A 831 -30.44 -3.79 -54.35
CA ASP A 831 -29.72 -3.50 -55.60
C ASP A 831 -28.24 -3.23 -55.28
N SER A 832 -27.32 -4.06 -55.80
CA SER A 832 -25.87 -3.85 -55.71
C SER A 832 -25.46 -2.49 -56.27
N ASP A 833 -26.04 -2.14 -57.40
CA ASP A 833 -25.57 -1.06 -58.27
C ASP A 833 -25.82 0.31 -57.59
N ARG A 834 -26.98 0.47 -56.96
CA ARG A 834 -27.32 1.68 -56.18
C ARG A 834 -26.41 1.87 -54.97
N THR A 835 -26.02 0.79 -54.30
CA THR A 835 -25.14 0.85 -53.12
C THR A 835 -23.76 1.37 -53.50
N THR A 836 -23.28 0.99 -54.69
CA THR A 836 -21.98 1.42 -55.24
C THR A 836 -21.94 2.93 -55.52
N ASP A 837 -23.00 3.50 -56.11
CA ASP A 837 -23.10 4.95 -56.34
C ASP A 837 -23.10 5.77 -55.04
N TYR A 838 -23.84 5.32 -54.01
CA TYR A 838 -23.84 5.99 -52.70
C TYR A 838 -22.47 5.94 -52.03
N VAL A 839 -21.74 4.82 -52.13
CA VAL A 839 -20.37 4.70 -51.66
C VAL A 839 -19.45 5.69 -52.38
N GLY A 840 -19.57 5.83 -53.70
CA GLY A 840 -18.80 6.82 -54.48
C GLY A 840 -19.06 8.25 -54.02
N HIS A 841 -20.33 8.62 -53.81
CA HIS A 841 -20.70 9.96 -53.34
C HIS A 841 -20.16 10.27 -51.94
N LEU A 842 -20.32 9.35 -50.99
CA LEU A 842 -19.81 9.51 -49.61
C LEU A 842 -18.28 9.55 -49.58
N SER A 843 -17.61 8.74 -50.41
CA SER A 843 -16.14 8.73 -50.51
C SER A 843 -15.60 10.09 -50.96
N MET A 844 -16.25 10.75 -51.93
CA MET A 844 -15.89 12.10 -52.38
C MET A 844 -16.11 13.16 -51.29
N GLN A 845 -17.17 13.06 -50.49
CA GLN A 845 -17.39 13.97 -49.36
C GLN A 845 -16.34 13.79 -48.26
N LEU A 846 -15.94 12.55 -47.97
CA LEU A 846 -15.03 12.21 -46.89
C LEU A 846 -13.54 12.52 -47.18
N ILE A 847 -13.17 12.95 -48.39
CA ILE A 847 -11.83 13.46 -48.71
C ILE A 847 -11.43 14.60 -47.75
N GLY A 848 -12.37 15.50 -47.44
CA GLY A 848 -12.14 16.59 -46.48
C GLY A 848 -11.81 16.09 -45.08
N LEU A 849 -12.52 15.05 -44.61
CA LEU A 849 -12.27 14.42 -43.32
C LEU A 849 -10.94 13.64 -43.29
N GLN A 850 -10.60 12.89 -44.35
CA GLN A 850 -9.30 12.22 -44.47
C GLN A 850 -8.12 13.20 -44.41
N ASN A 851 -8.29 14.41 -44.95
CA ASN A 851 -7.27 15.46 -44.86
C ASN A 851 -7.17 16.08 -43.44
N ILE A 852 -8.27 16.21 -42.71
CA ILE A 852 -8.29 16.66 -41.29
C ILE A 852 -7.63 15.62 -40.37
N ILE A 853 -8.01 14.34 -40.54
CA ILE A 853 -7.38 13.20 -39.87
C ILE A 853 -5.90 13.10 -40.28
N GLY A 854 -5.58 13.44 -41.53
CA GLY A 854 -4.25 13.27 -42.13
C GLY A 854 -3.87 11.80 -42.28
N TYR A 855 -4.84 10.96 -42.65
CA TYR A 855 -4.72 9.53 -42.95
C TYR A 855 -5.63 9.21 -44.14
N GLN A 856 -5.14 8.41 -45.08
CA GLN A 856 -5.91 7.95 -46.24
C GLN A 856 -6.19 6.45 -46.04
N PHE A 857 -7.46 6.06 -46.09
CA PHE A 857 -7.89 4.69 -45.79
C PHE A 857 -7.62 3.73 -46.96
N GLU A 858 -7.14 2.52 -46.67
CA GLU A 858 -7.19 1.41 -47.63
C GLU A 858 -8.64 0.98 -47.89
N ASN A 859 -9.47 0.95 -46.85
CA ASN A 859 -10.90 0.64 -46.92
C ASN A 859 -11.77 1.78 -46.34
N ILE A 860 -12.30 2.63 -47.23
CA ILE A 860 -13.18 3.76 -46.88
C ILE A 860 -14.48 3.35 -46.16
N MET A 861 -14.88 2.07 -46.19
CA MET A 861 -16.03 1.57 -45.41
C MET A 861 -15.84 1.76 -43.91
N TYR A 862 -14.62 1.64 -43.39
CA TYR A 862 -14.35 1.85 -41.96
C TYR A 862 -14.62 3.32 -41.56
N LEU A 863 -14.26 4.29 -42.40
CA LEU A 863 -14.55 5.71 -42.15
C LEU A 863 -16.04 6.04 -42.29
N ILE A 864 -16.72 5.53 -43.33
CA ILE A 864 -18.17 5.71 -43.51
C ILE A 864 -18.93 5.15 -42.29
N ARG A 865 -18.54 3.97 -41.80
CA ARG A 865 -19.14 3.38 -40.60
C ARG A 865 -18.82 4.15 -39.34
N ALA A 866 -17.59 4.67 -39.19
CA ALA A 866 -17.19 5.50 -38.05
C ALA A 866 -18.05 6.75 -37.89
N VAL A 867 -18.44 7.40 -38.99
CA VAL A 867 -19.29 8.60 -38.94
C VAL A 867 -20.80 8.30 -38.93
N THR A 868 -21.24 7.04 -38.98
CA THR A 868 -22.66 6.67 -39.08
C THR A 868 -23.32 6.43 -37.72
N HIS A 869 -24.12 7.39 -37.27
CA HIS A 869 -24.93 7.29 -36.05
C HIS A 869 -26.17 6.39 -36.24
N ARG A 870 -26.63 5.75 -35.17
CA ARG A 870 -27.82 4.86 -35.10
C ARG A 870 -29.18 5.48 -35.48
N SER A 871 -29.24 6.79 -35.75
CA SER A 871 -30.45 7.44 -36.31
C SER A 871 -30.30 7.84 -37.79
N SER A 872 -29.12 7.62 -38.38
CA SER A 872 -28.90 7.80 -39.82
C SER A 872 -29.79 6.86 -40.63
N PRO A 873 -30.42 7.31 -41.73
CA PRO A 873 -31.12 6.41 -42.66
C PRO A 873 -30.17 5.36 -43.27
N TYR A 874 -28.86 5.64 -43.29
CA TYR A 874 -27.82 4.73 -43.81
C TYR A 874 -27.33 3.68 -42.79
N SER A 875 -27.78 3.74 -41.53
CA SER A 875 -27.32 2.84 -40.46
C SER A 875 -27.70 1.37 -40.67
N SER A 876 -28.73 1.09 -41.49
CA SER A 876 -29.10 -0.26 -41.93
C SER A 876 -28.24 -0.79 -43.09
N VAL A 877 -27.51 0.08 -43.79
CA VAL A 877 -26.69 -0.26 -44.97
C VAL A 877 -25.22 -0.43 -44.58
N PHE A 878 -24.64 0.55 -43.88
CA PHE A 878 -23.22 0.53 -43.48
C PHE A 878 -22.98 0.07 -42.03
N GLY A 879 -24.06 -0.19 -41.27
CA GLY A 879 -24.01 -0.40 -39.82
C GLY A 879 -23.79 0.90 -39.04
N THR A 880 -23.56 0.76 -37.73
CA THR A 880 -23.29 1.89 -36.83
C THR A 880 -21.84 1.95 -36.37
N TYR A 881 -21.43 3.13 -35.89
CA TYR A 881 -20.11 3.39 -35.31
C TYR A 881 -19.81 2.61 -34.03
N GLN A 882 -20.82 2.08 -33.34
CA GLN A 882 -20.75 1.63 -31.93
C GLN A 882 -19.71 0.54 -31.64
N ARG A 883 -19.38 -0.29 -32.64
CA ARG A 883 -18.29 -1.28 -32.51
C ARG A 883 -16.90 -0.62 -32.55
N LEU A 884 -16.76 0.42 -33.36
CA LEU A 884 -15.53 1.18 -33.54
C LEU A 884 -15.32 2.15 -32.37
N GLU A 885 -16.39 2.74 -31.81
CA GLU A 885 -16.42 3.44 -30.50
C GLU A 885 -15.77 2.55 -29.41
N PHE A 886 -16.34 1.37 -29.17
CA PHE A 886 -15.87 0.38 -28.17
C PHE A 886 -14.40 -0.05 -28.36
N LEU A 887 -13.91 -0.08 -29.60
CA LEU A 887 -12.50 -0.36 -29.91
C LEU A 887 -11.61 0.88 -29.68
N GLY A 888 -12.06 2.04 -30.14
CA GLY A 888 -11.34 3.31 -30.06
C GLY A 888 -11.14 3.83 -28.65
N ASP A 889 -12.15 3.69 -27.77
CA ASP A 889 -12.07 3.89 -26.32
C ASP A 889 -10.82 3.24 -25.72
N ALA A 890 -10.66 1.93 -25.95
CA ALA A 890 -9.55 1.17 -25.37
C ALA A 890 -8.19 1.51 -26.00
N VAL A 891 -8.14 1.81 -27.31
CA VAL A 891 -6.90 2.24 -27.98
C VAL A 891 -6.46 3.63 -27.50
N LEU A 892 -7.40 4.58 -27.39
CA LEU A 892 -7.17 5.92 -26.86
C LEU A 892 -6.70 5.86 -25.40
N GLY A 893 -7.41 5.10 -24.56
CA GLY A 893 -7.07 4.88 -23.16
C GLY A 893 -5.67 4.31 -22.99
N TYR A 894 -5.28 3.31 -23.79
CA TYR A 894 -3.93 2.73 -23.77
C TYR A 894 -2.85 3.73 -24.20
N VAL A 895 -3.02 4.38 -25.36
CA VAL A 895 -2.03 5.32 -25.92
C VAL A 895 -1.81 6.53 -25.00
N VAL A 896 -2.89 7.09 -24.43
CA VAL A 896 -2.78 8.19 -23.46
C VAL A 896 -2.10 7.72 -22.18
N THR A 897 -2.47 6.54 -21.64
CA THR A 897 -1.86 6.02 -20.40
C THR A 897 -0.36 5.77 -20.56
N ILE A 898 0.07 5.08 -21.62
CA ILE A 898 1.48 4.73 -21.81
C ILE A 898 2.35 5.97 -22.06
N ASN A 899 1.80 7.02 -22.68
CA ASN A 899 2.51 8.29 -22.82
C ASN A 899 2.63 9.04 -21.49
N LEU A 900 1.53 9.18 -20.73
CA LEU A 900 1.54 9.83 -19.42
C LEU A 900 2.52 9.14 -18.46
N TYR A 901 2.49 7.80 -18.41
CA TYR A 901 3.37 6.99 -17.56
C TYR A 901 4.87 7.22 -17.88
N ASN A 902 5.22 7.33 -19.16
CA ASN A 902 6.60 7.49 -19.62
C ASN A 902 7.11 8.93 -19.57
N GLN A 903 6.25 9.93 -19.81
CA GLN A 903 6.63 11.35 -19.79
C GLN A 903 6.65 11.93 -18.38
N HIS A 904 5.78 11.44 -17.47
CA HIS A 904 5.61 11.99 -16.12
C HIS A 904 6.00 10.97 -15.05
N THR A 905 7.30 10.67 -14.99
CA THR A 905 7.90 9.78 -13.98
C THR A 905 7.77 10.30 -12.54
N GLU A 906 7.50 11.60 -12.40
CA GLU A 906 7.36 12.38 -11.18
C GLU A 906 5.89 12.57 -10.72
N TYR A 907 4.91 12.13 -11.50
CA TYR A 907 3.50 12.17 -11.10
C TYR A 907 3.15 10.95 -10.24
N ASP A 908 2.41 11.21 -9.15
CA ASP A 908 1.80 10.16 -8.34
C ASP A 908 0.64 9.46 -9.10
N PRO A 909 0.24 8.24 -8.68
CA PRO A 909 -0.86 7.50 -9.33
C PRO A 909 -2.18 8.28 -9.41
N GLY A 910 -2.45 9.13 -8.42
CA GLY A 910 -3.63 10.01 -8.39
C GLY A 910 -3.60 11.02 -9.53
N LYS A 911 -2.52 11.80 -9.66
CA LYS A 911 -2.32 12.76 -10.76
C LYS A 911 -2.31 12.09 -12.13
N LEU A 912 -1.69 10.92 -12.28
CA LEU A 912 -1.71 10.17 -13.55
C LEU A 912 -3.15 9.76 -13.91
N THR A 913 -3.92 9.24 -12.95
CA THR A 913 -5.32 8.84 -13.13
C THR A 913 -6.23 10.04 -13.42
N GLU A 914 -6.01 11.16 -12.76
CA GLU A 914 -6.75 12.41 -13.00
C GLU A 914 -6.45 12.99 -14.38
N SER A 915 -5.18 13.09 -14.76
CA SER A 915 -4.74 13.53 -16.09
C SER A 915 -5.32 12.64 -17.19
N ARG A 916 -5.22 11.31 -17.04
CA ARG A 916 -5.86 10.32 -17.95
C ARG A 916 -7.34 10.63 -18.12
N SER A 917 -8.07 10.76 -17.02
CA SER A 917 -9.52 10.99 -17.01
C SER A 917 -9.94 12.27 -17.74
N ASN A 918 -9.18 13.36 -17.56
CA ASN A 918 -9.49 14.64 -18.18
C ASN A 918 -9.27 14.60 -19.70
N ILE A 919 -8.12 14.04 -20.14
CA ILE A 919 -7.76 13.91 -21.56
C ILE A 919 -8.79 13.08 -22.33
N VAL A 920 -9.15 11.89 -21.84
CA VAL A 920 -10.05 10.95 -22.55
C VAL A 920 -11.53 11.17 -22.25
N SER A 921 -11.90 12.24 -21.52
CA SER A 921 -13.30 12.53 -21.21
C SER A 921 -14.11 12.84 -22.48
N ASN A 922 -15.35 12.36 -22.57
CA ASN A 922 -16.24 12.65 -23.71
C ASN A 922 -16.39 14.17 -23.96
N ASN A 923 -16.26 15.00 -22.92
CA ASN A 923 -16.29 16.45 -23.01
C ASN A 923 -15.03 17.00 -23.71
N SER A 924 -13.84 16.49 -23.39
CA SER A 924 -12.58 16.81 -24.08
C SER A 924 -12.66 16.44 -25.58
N LEU A 925 -13.11 15.21 -25.86
CA LEU A 925 -13.16 14.66 -27.23
C LEU A 925 -14.22 15.35 -28.10
N ALA A 926 -15.41 15.62 -27.54
CA ALA A 926 -16.44 16.41 -28.21
C ALA A 926 -15.94 17.83 -28.54
N GLY A 927 -15.14 18.42 -27.66
CA GLY A 927 -14.46 19.69 -27.91
C GLY A 927 -13.54 19.62 -29.13
N ALA A 928 -12.74 18.56 -29.26
CA ALA A 928 -11.83 18.35 -30.38
C ALA A 928 -12.56 18.14 -31.72
N VAL A 929 -13.70 17.42 -31.72
CA VAL A 929 -14.53 17.20 -32.93
C VAL A 929 -15.14 18.50 -33.47
N VAL A 930 -15.44 19.44 -32.58
CA VAL A 930 -15.90 20.80 -32.95
C VAL A 930 -14.76 21.66 -33.46
N GLU A 931 -13.64 21.69 -32.73
CA GLU A 931 -12.41 22.43 -33.09
C GLU A 931 -11.88 22.06 -34.49
N HIS A 932 -11.73 20.77 -34.77
CA HIS A 932 -11.25 20.26 -36.06
C HIS A 932 -12.33 20.17 -37.14
N LYS A 933 -13.55 20.66 -36.87
CA LYS A 933 -14.69 20.69 -37.80
C LYS A 933 -15.00 19.30 -38.40
N ILE A 934 -14.96 18.27 -37.55
CA ILE A 934 -15.31 16.88 -37.88
C ILE A 934 -16.84 16.68 -37.85
N TYR A 935 -17.55 17.46 -37.03
CA TYR A 935 -19.01 17.37 -36.88
C TYR A 935 -19.87 17.43 -38.17
N PRO A 936 -19.52 18.16 -39.26
CA PRO A 936 -20.34 18.20 -40.48
C PRO A 936 -20.36 16.88 -41.26
N TYR A 937 -19.40 15.99 -41.01
CA TYR A 937 -19.30 14.68 -41.67
C TYR A 937 -20.10 13.59 -40.94
N ILE A 938 -20.73 13.90 -39.80
CA ILE A 938 -21.43 12.92 -38.96
C ILE A 938 -22.82 12.64 -39.54
N LEU A 939 -23.01 11.43 -40.07
CA LEU A 939 -24.28 11.01 -40.66
C LEU A 939 -25.27 10.68 -39.55
N HIS A 940 -26.25 11.56 -39.36
CA HIS A 940 -27.28 11.45 -38.31
C HIS A 940 -28.65 11.96 -38.76
N ASN A 941 -29.68 11.62 -37.99
CA ASN A 941 -30.95 12.32 -37.98
C ASN A 941 -31.32 12.63 -36.52
N GLN A 942 -30.81 13.72 -35.95
CA GLN A 942 -31.06 14.14 -34.56
C GLN A 942 -31.39 15.64 -34.51
N PRO A 943 -32.60 16.05 -34.09
CA PRO A 943 -33.09 17.42 -34.25
C PRO A 943 -32.42 18.46 -33.33
N PHE A 944 -31.58 18.03 -32.39
CA PHE A 944 -30.89 18.90 -31.44
C PHE A 944 -29.38 19.01 -31.69
N PHE A 945 -28.84 18.33 -32.70
CA PHE A 945 -27.39 18.21 -32.90
C PHE A 945 -26.71 19.56 -33.13
N ASP A 946 -27.25 20.39 -34.03
CA ASP A 946 -26.70 21.72 -34.35
C ASP A 946 -26.70 22.65 -33.13
N SER A 947 -27.69 22.51 -32.24
CA SER A 947 -27.76 23.24 -30.98
C SER A 947 -26.68 22.80 -29.99
N VAL A 948 -26.37 21.49 -29.92
CA VAL A 948 -25.25 20.96 -29.12
C VAL A 948 -23.91 21.47 -29.67
N VAL A 949 -23.69 21.41 -30.99
CA VAL A 949 -22.48 21.93 -31.63
C VAL A 949 -22.32 23.43 -31.38
N SER A 950 -23.38 24.22 -31.61
CA SER A 950 -23.38 25.68 -31.36
C SER A 950 -23.09 26.01 -29.90
N SER A 951 -23.58 25.20 -28.96
CA SER A 951 -23.28 25.35 -27.53
C SER A 951 -21.79 25.10 -27.23
N VAL A 952 -21.18 24.08 -27.83
CA VAL A 952 -19.74 23.79 -27.66
C VAL A 952 -18.86 24.88 -28.27
N ILE A 953 -19.19 25.39 -29.47
CA ILE A 953 -18.51 26.54 -30.09
C ILE A 953 -18.56 27.75 -29.15
N CYS A 954 -19.75 28.12 -28.68
CA CYS A 954 -20.01 29.24 -27.78
C CYS A 954 -19.31 29.12 -26.41
N ILE A 955 -18.95 27.89 -25.98
CA ILE A 955 -18.12 27.64 -24.79
C ILE A 955 -16.64 27.83 -25.12
N GLN A 956 -16.16 27.33 -26.25
CA GLN A 956 -14.77 27.45 -26.69
C GLN A 956 -14.37 28.90 -26.98
N GLU A 957 -15.24 29.68 -27.64
CA GLU A 957 -15.03 31.11 -27.91
C GLU A 957 -14.96 31.98 -26.65
N LYS A 958 -15.46 31.50 -25.51
CA LYS A 958 -15.47 32.20 -24.21
C LYS A 958 -14.34 31.77 -23.28
N ALA A 959 -13.55 30.76 -23.66
CA ALA A 959 -12.53 30.18 -22.80
C ALA A 959 -11.15 30.80 -23.05
N SER A 960 -10.38 31.00 -21.99
CA SER A 960 -8.98 31.45 -22.03
C SER A 960 -7.99 30.34 -22.43
N SER A 961 -8.37 29.07 -22.21
CA SER A 961 -7.54 27.88 -22.42
C SER A 961 -8.42 26.65 -22.70
N TYR A 962 -7.83 25.54 -23.13
CA TYR A 962 -8.58 24.29 -23.28
C TYR A 962 -9.08 23.76 -21.93
N SER A 963 -8.31 23.94 -20.85
CA SER A 963 -8.70 23.59 -19.49
C SER A 963 -9.93 24.39 -19.04
N SER A 964 -9.93 25.71 -19.26
CA SER A 964 -11.06 26.60 -19.00
C SER A 964 -12.30 26.17 -19.81
N ALA A 965 -12.12 25.81 -21.09
CA ALA A 965 -13.19 25.27 -21.93
C ALA A 965 -13.74 23.94 -21.42
N LEU A 966 -12.89 23.03 -20.92
CA LEU A 966 -13.30 21.74 -20.38
C LEU A 966 -14.06 21.90 -19.04
N GLU A 967 -13.64 22.81 -18.17
CA GLU A 967 -14.33 23.13 -16.92
C GLU A 967 -15.72 23.74 -17.17
N LEU A 968 -15.83 24.69 -18.11
CA LEU A 968 -17.11 25.22 -18.58
C LEU A 968 -18.01 24.12 -19.15
N LEU A 969 -17.46 23.27 -20.03
CA LEU A 969 -18.22 22.20 -20.67
C LEU A 969 -18.67 21.13 -19.67
N ASN A 970 -17.85 20.81 -18.66
CA ASN A 970 -18.25 19.97 -17.53
C ASN A 970 -19.48 20.55 -16.81
N GLN A 971 -19.54 21.86 -16.58
CA GLN A 971 -20.68 22.51 -15.93
C GLN A 971 -21.96 22.46 -16.79
N GLU A 972 -21.88 22.73 -18.10
CA GLU A 972 -23.05 22.66 -18.99
C GLU A 972 -23.55 21.22 -19.23
N VAL A 973 -22.66 20.23 -19.26
CA VAL A 973 -23.03 18.81 -19.35
C VAL A 973 -23.73 18.33 -18.07
N LEU A 974 -23.36 18.84 -16.89
CA LEU A 974 -24.08 18.58 -15.63
C LEU A 974 -25.48 19.22 -15.60
N LYS A 975 -25.68 20.36 -16.29
CA LYS A 975 -27.00 20.98 -16.50
C LYS A 975 -27.86 20.26 -17.55
N GLY A 976 -27.25 19.46 -18.43
CA GLY A 976 -27.96 18.55 -19.34
C GLY A 976 -27.52 18.55 -20.80
N LEU A 977 -26.46 19.31 -21.17
CA LEU A 977 -25.92 19.30 -22.53
C LEU A 977 -25.42 17.88 -22.92
N ARG A 978 -25.85 17.37 -24.08
CA ARG A 978 -25.61 15.97 -24.49
C ARG A 978 -24.55 15.86 -25.58
N VAL A 979 -23.28 15.99 -25.20
CA VAL A 979 -22.16 15.95 -26.14
C VAL A 979 -21.73 14.54 -26.60
N LYS A 980 -22.27 13.45 -26.00
CA LYS A 980 -21.72 12.08 -26.18
C LYS A 980 -21.47 11.70 -27.65
N ILE A 981 -22.45 11.88 -28.55
CA ILE A 981 -22.34 11.52 -30.00
C ILE A 981 -21.06 12.07 -30.67
N LEU A 982 -20.58 13.26 -30.26
CA LEU A 982 -19.35 13.85 -30.80
C LEU A 982 -18.10 13.07 -30.33
N ALA A 983 -18.07 12.64 -29.06
CA ALA A 983 -16.98 11.81 -28.53
C ALA A 983 -16.96 10.41 -29.15
N ASP A 984 -18.12 9.76 -29.28
CA ASP A 984 -18.22 8.41 -29.83
C ASP A 984 -17.68 8.34 -31.26
N VAL A 985 -17.86 9.41 -32.04
CA VAL A 985 -17.34 9.51 -33.41
C VAL A 985 -15.85 9.85 -33.44
N PHE A 986 -15.32 10.54 -32.43
CA PHE A 986 -13.85 10.66 -32.27
C PHE A 986 -13.23 9.29 -32.00
N GLU A 987 -13.79 8.55 -31.05
CA GLU A 987 -13.38 7.19 -30.69
C GLU A 987 -13.53 6.23 -31.88
N SER A 988 -14.66 6.27 -32.60
CA SER A 988 -14.89 5.41 -33.77
C SER A 988 -13.92 5.67 -34.92
N ILE A 989 -13.49 6.92 -35.13
CA ILE A 989 -12.45 7.26 -36.13
C ILE A 989 -11.10 6.67 -35.71
N LEU A 990 -10.73 6.72 -34.42
CA LEU A 990 -9.52 6.05 -33.92
C LEU A 990 -9.60 4.53 -34.09
N GLY A 991 -10.75 3.93 -33.79
CA GLY A 991 -11.01 2.50 -34.01
C GLY A 991 -10.91 2.10 -35.49
N ALA A 992 -11.46 2.93 -36.39
CA ALA A 992 -11.37 2.73 -37.83
C ALA A 992 -9.93 2.77 -38.36
N VAL A 993 -9.15 3.80 -37.97
CA VAL A 993 -7.73 3.91 -38.36
C VAL A 993 -6.90 2.77 -37.75
N PHE A 994 -7.19 2.33 -36.53
CA PHE A 994 -6.51 1.19 -35.92
C PHE A 994 -6.76 -0.14 -36.67
N LEU A 995 -7.98 -0.36 -37.18
CA LEU A 995 -8.28 -1.53 -38.02
C LEU A 995 -7.64 -1.45 -39.40
N ASP A 996 -7.80 -0.32 -40.10
CA ASP A 996 -7.29 -0.10 -41.45
C ASP A 996 -5.74 -0.21 -41.49
N SER A 997 -5.07 0.37 -40.50
CA SER A 997 -3.62 0.25 -40.30
C SER A 997 -3.17 -1.07 -39.64
N ARG A 998 -4.06 -2.07 -39.55
CA ARG A 998 -3.79 -3.45 -39.12
C ARG A 998 -3.17 -3.57 -37.72
N GLY A 999 -3.61 -2.70 -36.80
CA GLY A 999 -3.17 -2.64 -35.41
C GLY A 999 -1.97 -1.72 -35.15
N ASN A 1000 -1.62 -0.82 -36.08
CA ASN A 1000 -0.44 0.04 -35.93
C ASN A 1000 -0.67 1.21 -34.95
N LEU A 1001 -0.47 0.92 -33.66
CA LEU A 1001 -0.53 1.88 -32.55
C LEU A 1001 0.27 3.18 -32.77
N LYS A 1002 1.32 3.19 -33.61
CA LYS A 1002 2.07 4.44 -33.90
C LYS A 1002 1.23 5.40 -34.74
N ILE A 1003 0.56 4.90 -35.79
CA ILE A 1003 -0.32 5.71 -36.65
C ILE A 1003 -1.50 6.25 -35.84
N THR A 1004 -2.11 5.41 -34.98
CA THR A 1004 -3.19 5.88 -34.10
C THR A 1004 -2.70 6.89 -33.06
N ALA A 1005 -1.47 6.75 -32.54
CA ALA A 1005 -0.88 7.73 -31.64
C ALA A 1005 -0.58 9.06 -32.35
N GLU A 1006 0.00 9.05 -33.55
CA GLU A 1006 0.24 10.25 -34.35
C GLU A 1006 -1.07 11.00 -34.63
N LEU A 1007 -2.17 10.29 -34.92
CA LEU A 1007 -3.51 10.86 -35.04
C LEU A 1007 -4.03 11.48 -33.74
N ILE A 1008 -3.88 10.79 -32.60
CA ILE A 1008 -4.24 11.31 -31.27
C ILE A 1008 -3.47 12.61 -30.97
N TYR A 1009 -2.16 12.66 -31.23
CA TYR A 1009 -1.37 13.89 -31.01
C TYR A 1009 -1.67 14.99 -32.01
N ARG A 1010 -2.04 14.67 -33.26
CA ARG A 1010 -2.52 15.65 -34.26
C ARG A 1010 -3.81 16.33 -33.80
N LEU A 1011 -4.78 15.58 -33.27
CA LEU A 1011 -6.10 16.11 -32.92
C LEU A 1011 -6.19 16.68 -31.50
N ILE A 1012 -5.56 16.05 -30.49
CA ILE A 1012 -5.66 16.48 -29.08
C ILE A 1012 -4.31 16.79 -28.41
N GLY A 1013 -3.19 16.79 -29.13
CA GLY A 1013 -1.87 17.10 -28.56
C GLY A 1013 -1.73 18.50 -27.95
N GLY A 1014 -2.51 19.49 -28.42
CA GLY A 1014 -2.61 20.81 -27.79
C GLY A 1014 -3.31 20.74 -26.43
N ARG A 1015 -4.49 20.10 -26.39
CA ARG A 1015 -5.29 19.86 -25.17
C ARG A 1015 -4.50 19.08 -24.11
N ILE A 1016 -3.77 18.04 -24.52
CA ILE A 1016 -2.93 17.25 -23.62
C ILE A 1016 -1.88 18.14 -22.91
N LYS A 1017 -1.20 19.03 -23.65
CA LYS A 1017 -0.20 19.95 -23.06
C LYS A 1017 -0.84 20.95 -22.09
N ASP A 1018 -1.98 21.52 -22.47
CA ASP A 1018 -2.71 22.49 -21.65
C ASP A 1018 -3.22 21.85 -20.34
N TYR A 1019 -3.85 20.69 -20.43
CA TYR A 1019 -4.37 19.93 -19.27
C TYR A 1019 -3.27 19.45 -18.32
N LEU A 1020 -2.02 19.33 -18.79
CA LEU A 1020 -0.86 18.96 -17.96
C LEU A 1020 -0.20 20.17 -17.29
N GLN A 1021 -0.40 21.39 -17.82
CA GLN A 1021 0.08 22.64 -17.22
C GLN A 1021 -0.95 23.23 -16.24
N LEU A 1022 -2.23 23.19 -16.59
CA LEU A 1022 -3.36 23.66 -15.79
C LEU A 1022 -4.39 22.52 -15.67
N VAL A 1023 -4.29 21.72 -14.61
CA VAL A 1023 -5.11 20.50 -14.43
C VAL A 1023 -6.60 20.85 -14.31
N PRO A 1024 -7.47 20.43 -15.26
CA PRO A 1024 -8.89 20.78 -15.24
C PRO A 1024 -9.61 20.17 -14.04
N THR A 1025 -10.35 20.99 -13.29
CA THR A 1025 -11.09 20.55 -12.11
C THR A 1025 -12.45 19.99 -12.48
N ASN A 1026 -12.71 18.71 -12.21
CA ASN A 1026 -14.05 18.16 -12.23
C ASN A 1026 -14.73 18.39 -10.85
N PRO A 1027 -15.81 19.18 -10.76
CA PRO A 1027 -16.36 19.60 -9.47
C PRO A 1027 -16.90 18.43 -8.63
N LEU A 1028 -17.47 17.38 -9.27
CA LEU A 1028 -17.99 16.23 -8.54
C LEU A 1028 -16.88 15.30 -8.02
N ARG A 1029 -15.78 15.15 -8.78
CA ARG A 1029 -14.58 14.45 -8.28
C ARG A 1029 -13.93 15.22 -7.13
N LYS A 1030 -13.78 16.54 -7.28
CA LYS A 1030 -13.18 17.40 -6.25
C LYS A 1030 -14.01 17.42 -4.96
N MET A 1031 -15.34 17.42 -5.08
CA MET A 1031 -16.26 17.27 -3.95
C MET A 1031 -16.02 15.98 -3.17
N HIS A 1032 -15.93 14.83 -3.84
CA HIS A 1032 -15.65 13.55 -3.18
C HIS A 1032 -14.22 13.42 -2.62
N PHE A 1033 -13.25 14.16 -3.17
CA PHE A 1033 -11.90 14.22 -2.64
C PHE A 1033 -11.82 15.06 -1.35
N LEU A 1034 -12.52 16.20 -1.30
CA LEU A 1034 -12.55 17.07 -0.12
C LEU A 1034 -13.47 16.52 1.00
N HIS A 1035 -14.53 15.81 0.63
CA HIS A 1035 -15.53 15.23 1.55
C HIS A 1035 -15.69 13.72 1.29
N PRO A 1036 -14.70 12.89 1.68
CA PRO A 1036 -14.73 11.43 1.49
C PRO A 1036 -15.78 10.73 2.37
N ASP A 1037 -16.38 11.46 3.31
CA ASP A 1037 -17.44 11.05 4.24
C ASP A 1037 -18.86 11.16 3.66
N ILE A 1038 -19.02 11.77 2.46
CA ILE A 1038 -20.29 11.89 1.73
C ILE A 1038 -21.02 10.53 1.62
N LYS A 1039 -22.25 10.48 2.12
CA LYS A 1039 -23.17 9.35 1.99
C LYS A 1039 -24.48 9.80 1.35
N TYR A 1040 -24.75 9.34 0.14
CA TYR A 1040 -26.07 9.52 -0.49
C TYR A 1040 -27.12 8.71 0.27
N CYS A 1041 -28.00 9.40 1.01
CA CYS A 1041 -29.02 8.75 1.83
C CYS A 1041 -30.28 8.43 1.02
N GLU A 1042 -30.79 9.41 0.28
CA GLU A 1042 -32.00 9.25 -0.53
C GLU A 1042 -31.99 10.21 -1.73
N MET A 1043 -32.72 9.86 -2.78
CA MET A 1043 -32.87 10.70 -3.96
C MET A 1043 -34.19 10.44 -4.67
N THR A 1044 -35.21 11.23 -4.32
CA THR A 1044 -36.55 11.17 -4.91
C THR A 1044 -36.72 12.22 -6.00
N MET A 1045 -37.64 11.95 -6.93
CA MET A 1045 -38.18 12.95 -7.86
C MET A 1045 -39.63 13.17 -7.45
N ASP A 1046 -39.83 14.14 -6.57
CA ASP A 1046 -41.00 14.19 -5.70
C ASP A 1046 -42.00 15.25 -6.21
N SER A 1047 -42.99 14.80 -6.97
CA SER A 1047 -43.78 15.66 -7.86
C SER A 1047 -44.63 16.73 -7.15
N GLU A 1048 -44.92 16.55 -5.86
CA GLU A 1048 -45.81 17.44 -5.10
C GLU A 1048 -45.04 18.50 -4.27
N GLU A 1049 -43.86 18.19 -3.73
CA GLU A 1049 -43.03 19.17 -3.01
C GLU A 1049 -42.07 19.99 -3.90
N THR A 1050 -41.58 19.42 -5.02
CA THR A 1050 -40.32 19.91 -5.65
C THR A 1050 -40.49 20.75 -6.91
N ASN A 1051 -41.71 20.95 -7.40
CA ASN A 1051 -41.99 21.45 -8.76
C ASN A 1051 -41.24 20.65 -9.85
N GLY A 1052 -41.18 19.32 -9.70
CA GLY A 1052 -40.56 18.41 -10.67
C GLY A 1052 -39.03 18.39 -10.67
N LYS A 1053 -38.37 18.88 -9.61
CA LYS A 1053 -36.91 18.81 -9.43
C LYS A 1053 -36.51 17.55 -8.68
N TYR A 1054 -35.31 17.02 -8.99
CA TYR A 1054 -34.69 15.98 -8.18
C TYR A 1054 -34.30 16.55 -6.82
N LYS A 1055 -34.76 15.89 -5.74
CA LYS A 1055 -34.41 16.16 -4.35
C LYS A 1055 -33.31 15.18 -3.96
N LEU A 1056 -32.12 15.68 -3.66
CA LEU A 1056 -30.94 14.91 -3.31
C LEU A 1056 -30.62 15.09 -1.82
N CYS A 1057 -30.75 14.01 -1.05
CA CYS A 1057 -30.48 13.95 0.39
C CYS A 1057 -29.12 13.28 0.63
N VAL A 1058 -28.19 14.01 1.26
CA VAL A 1058 -26.82 13.55 1.49
C VAL A 1058 -26.42 13.80 2.93
N SER A 1059 -25.90 12.76 3.60
CA SER A 1059 -25.22 12.95 4.86
C SER A 1059 -23.75 13.28 4.66
N VAL A 1060 -23.29 14.33 5.35
CA VAL A 1060 -21.88 14.75 5.42
C VAL A 1060 -21.57 14.99 6.89
N SER A 1061 -20.54 14.33 7.42
CA SER A 1061 -20.10 14.37 8.82
C SER A 1061 -21.20 14.13 9.87
N GLY A 1062 -22.33 13.53 9.48
CA GLY A 1062 -23.50 13.24 10.32
C GLY A 1062 -24.66 14.23 10.16
N GLU A 1063 -24.43 15.42 9.58
CA GLU A 1063 -25.50 16.34 9.18
C GLU A 1063 -26.21 15.83 7.92
N GLN A 1064 -27.39 16.37 7.61
CA GLN A 1064 -28.19 16.01 6.43
C GLN A 1064 -28.42 17.24 5.55
N ILE A 1065 -27.90 17.20 4.33
CA ILE A 1065 -27.92 18.29 3.36
C ILE A 1065 -28.89 17.93 2.24
N TYR A 1066 -29.81 18.85 1.95
CA TYR A 1066 -30.83 18.72 0.90
C TYR A 1066 -30.55 19.68 -0.25
N THR A 1067 -30.39 19.13 -1.45
CA THR A 1067 -30.06 19.89 -2.67
C THR A 1067 -30.99 19.54 -3.82
N TYR A 1068 -31.16 20.49 -4.75
CA TYR A 1068 -32.24 20.43 -5.75
C TYR A 1068 -31.73 20.81 -7.15
N GLY A 1069 -32.24 20.15 -8.19
CA GLY A 1069 -31.94 20.47 -9.59
C GLY A 1069 -32.95 19.82 -10.55
N ALA A 1070 -33.12 20.37 -11.75
CA ALA A 1070 -33.92 19.77 -12.82
C ALA A 1070 -33.33 18.44 -13.32
N THR A 1071 -32.03 18.19 -13.08
CA THR A 1071 -31.42 16.86 -13.23
C THR A 1071 -30.75 16.36 -11.95
N ARG A 1072 -30.57 15.04 -11.83
CA ARG A 1072 -29.74 14.39 -10.80
C ARG A 1072 -28.33 14.99 -10.70
N ASN A 1073 -27.76 15.41 -11.83
CA ASN A 1073 -26.40 15.92 -11.89
C ASN A 1073 -26.33 17.42 -11.54
N GLU A 1074 -27.38 18.17 -11.84
CA GLU A 1074 -27.53 19.55 -11.37
C GLU A 1074 -27.73 19.61 -9.85
N ALA A 1075 -28.53 18.71 -9.26
CA ALA A 1075 -28.66 18.61 -7.81
C ALA A 1075 -27.31 18.30 -7.12
N ARG A 1076 -26.48 17.45 -7.73
CA ARG A 1076 -25.10 17.19 -7.28
C ARG A 1076 -24.16 18.39 -7.46
N LEU A 1077 -24.36 19.21 -8.49
CA LEU A 1077 -23.60 20.44 -8.70
C LEU A 1077 -23.99 21.51 -7.66
N ALA A 1078 -25.27 21.60 -7.31
CA ALA A 1078 -25.76 22.43 -6.19
C ALA A 1078 -25.20 21.96 -4.84
N LEU A 1079 -25.02 20.65 -4.63
CA LEU A 1079 -24.32 20.11 -3.46
C LEU A 1079 -22.84 20.52 -3.43
N ALA A 1080 -22.12 20.41 -4.55
CA ALA A 1080 -20.74 20.87 -4.63
C ALA A 1080 -20.61 22.37 -4.33
N GLN A 1081 -21.55 23.19 -4.82
CA GLN A 1081 -21.64 24.62 -4.50
C GLN A 1081 -21.91 24.88 -3.00
N HIS A 1082 -22.84 24.13 -2.40
CA HIS A 1082 -23.18 24.24 -0.98
C HIS A 1082 -22.03 23.82 -0.06
N LEU A 1083 -21.22 22.85 -0.49
CA LEU A 1083 -19.98 22.43 0.17
C LEU A 1083 -18.77 23.33 -0.19
N HIS A 1084 -18.99 24.49 -0.81
CA HIS A 1084 -17.95 25.45 -1.22
C HIS A 1084 -16.82 24.86 -2.10
N VAL A 1085 -17.10 23.80 -2.84
CA VAL A 1085 -16.12 23.12 -3.72
C VAL A 1085 -15.80 24.03 -4.92
N PRO A 1086 -14.51 24.28 -5.23
CA PRO A 1086 -14.15 25.10 -6.39
C PRO A 1086 -14.62 24.44 -7.69
N LEU A 1087 -15.44 25.19 -8.45
CA LEU A 1087 -16.02 24.73 -9.72
C LEU A 1087 -15.10 24.89 -10.93
N ARG A 1088 -13.95 25.55 -10.72
CA ARG A 1088 -12.87 25.79 -11.67
C ARG A 1088 -11.54 25.67 -10.95
N SER A 1089 -10.47 25.45 -11.69
CA SER A 1089 -9.11 25.70 -11.21
C SER A 1089 -8.97 27.19 -10.85
N ILE A 1090 -8.26 27.46 -9.75
CA ILE A 1090 -7.91 28.84 -9.37
C ILE A 1090 -6.76 29.24 -10.30
N GLU A 1091 -6.97 30.26 -11.12
CA GLU A 1091 -5.85 30.94 -11.79
C GLU A 1091 -4.96 31.54 -10.69
N ASN A 1092 -3.69 31.12 -10.63
CA ASN A 1092 -2.72 31.62 -9.66
C ASN A 1092 -2.41 33.10 -9.97
N ASP A 1093 -3.25 34.00 -9.48
CA ASP A 1093 -3.04 35.44 -9.53
C ASP A 1093 -1.75 35.76 -8.72
N PRO A 1094 -0.66 36.22 -9.37
CA PRO A 1094 0.66 36.37 -8.74
C PRO A 1094 0.71 37.53 -7.72
N THR A 1095 -0.44 38.12 -7.40
CA THR A 1095 -0.65 39.17 -6.40
C THR A 1095 -1.35 38.68 -5.13
N GLN A 1096 -1.68 37.39 -5.00
CA GLN A 1096 -2.16 36.79 -3.74
C GLN A 1096 -1.19 35.75 -3.18
N ASP A 1097 -0.09 36.23 -2.59
CA ASP A 1097 0.66 35.46 -1.61
C ASP A 1097 -0.24 35.13 -0.41
N ILE A 1098 -0.81 33.92 -0.39
CA ILE A 1098 -1.36 33.34 0.82
C ILE A 1098 -0.18 33.18 1.80
N PRO A 1099 -0.24 33.75 3.02
CA PRO A 1099 0.86 33.63 3.96
C PRO A 1099 1.01 32.18 4.39
N MET A 1100 2.01 31.50 3.83
CA MET A 1100 2.54 30.27 4.40
C MET A 1100 3.19 30.62 5.74
N GLU A 1101 2.43 30.50 6.83
CA GLU A 1101 2.99 30.34 8.18
C GLU A 1101 3.74 28.99 8.23
N VAL A 1102 4.98 29.01 7.75
CA VAL A 1102 5.96 27.94 7.97
C VAL A 1102 6.40 28.01 9.42
N ASP A 1103 5.54 27.48 10.30
CA ASP A 1103 5.77 27.42 11.74
C ASP A 1103 6.95 26.47 12.00
N SER A 1104 8.15 27.05 12.18
CA SER A 1104 9.42 26.32 12.10
C SER A 1104 9.78 25.63 13.42
N VAL A 1105 9.44 24.34 13.55
CA VAL A 1105 9.78 23.47 14.71
C VAL A 1105 10.20 22.08 14.29
#